data_AF-A0AB33JC40-F1
#
_entry.id   AF-A0AB33JC40-F1
#
_cell.length_a   1.000
_cell.length_b   1.000
_cell.length_c   1.000
_cell.angle_alpha   90.00
_cell.angle_beta   90.00
_cell.angle_gamma   90.00
#
_symmetry.space_group_name_H-M   'P 1'
#
loop_
_entity.id
_entity.type
_entity.pdbx_description
1 polymer ?
#
loop_
_entity_poly.entity_id
_entity_poly.type
_entity_poly.pdbx_seq_one_letter_code
_entity_poly.pdbx_strand_id
1 'polypeptide(L)'
;MTNLRFEVVAEAFRKKPVEVELPKERPSEYFGKYVFNRAKMYKYLPTEVYNKLIDVMDNGTRLDRSIADAVARGMKKWAKEHGVTHYTHWFQPLTEGTAEKHDAFVEHDGKGGMLEEFSGKLLVQQEPDASSFPNGGIRNTFEARGYSAWDPTSPVFIIDDTLCIPTIFISYTGEALDYKAPLLRSLHAIDVAATAVCHYFDPKVKKVQTNLGWEQEYFLVDDSLYLARPDLMLTGRTLMGHDSAKNQQMEDHYFGTIPERVQAFMKDLEVQALELGIPCKTRHNEVAPNQFELAPIYEECNLAVDHNMLLMSLMKRVARKHGFRALLHEKPFAGVNGSGKHNNWSLTTDTGVLLHAAGKTSEDNLRFVVFIVETLMGVYRHNGVLKASIMSATNAHRLGGNEAPPAIISSFLGKQLTDLLEHIEKADKDELFTVAGKKGIKLDIPEIPELMIDNTDRNRTSPFAFTGNRFEFRAVGSEANCASSMIVLNTAVAEALTHFKERVDALIAKGESKNSAIIDVIREDIRTCKPIHFDGNGYSDEWVEEARKRGLDCETSCPVVFDRYMDESSVRMFESMNVMKRNELKARNEVKWETYTKKIQIEARVIGDLTMNHIIPVATHYQSQLAKNVQNMIDIFGREEALKLSERNLKIIREIAERTQAIETEVEELIDARRVANRIDCEREKAIAYHDNIAPKMEEIRYQIDKLELIVADELWTLPKFRELMFIR
;
A
#
# COMPACT_ATOMS: atom_id res chain seq x y z
N MET A 1 -19.77 37.54 12.13
CA MET A 1 -19.91 36.34 11.29
C MET A 1 -19.50 35.17 12.14
N THR A 2 -20.34 34.15 12.27
CA THR A 2 -19.95 32.92 12.97
C THR A 2 -18.79 32.28 12.21
N ASN A 3 -17.74 31.90 12.93
CA ASN A 3 -16.59 31.22 12.36
C ASN A 3 -16.97 29.74 12.10
N LEU A 4 -16.95 29.31 10.84
CA LEU A 4 -17.35 27.98 10.37
C LEU A 4 -16.74 26.86 11.23
N ARG A 5 -15.47 27.01 11.63
CA ARG A 5 -14.77 26.04 12.50
C ARG A 5 -15.55 25.74 13.77
N PHE A 6 -16.03 26.76 14.47
CA PHE A 6 -16.75 26.55 15.74
C PHE A 6 -18.14 25.95 15.52
N GLU A 7 -18.79 26.26 14.39
CA GLU A 7 -20.07 25.63 14.03
C GLU A 7 -19.89 24.13 13.79
N VAL A 8 -18.89 23.73 13.00
CA VAL A 8 -18.62 22.31 12.72
C VAL A 8 -18.09 21.55 13.93
N VAL A 9 -17.30 22.20 14.80
CA VAL A 9 -16.86 21.63 16.08
C VAL A 9 -18.07 21.35 16.99
N ALA A 10 -18.97 22.32 17.12
CA ALA A 10 -20.19 22.16 17.92
C ALA A 10 -21.13 21.09 17.34
N GLU A 11 -21.20 20.97 16.01
CA GLU A 11 -21.95 19.92 15.32
C GLU A 11 -21.35 18.54 15.61
N ALA A 12 -20.03 18.38 15.46
CA ALA A 12 -19.33 17.12 15.67
C ALA A 12 -19.56 16.56 17.08
N PHE A 13 -19.50 17.41 18.13
CA PHE A 13 -19.79 17.00 19.52
C PHE A 13 -21.22 16.46 19.75
N ARG A 14 -22.17 16.79 18.86
CA ARG A 14 -23.58 16.38 19.00
C ARG A 14 -23.91 15.13 18.20
N LYS A 15 -23.03 14.70 17.29
CA LYS A 15 -23.28 13.55 16.43
C LYS A 15 -23.34 12.26 17.24
N LYS A 16 -24.30 11.43 16.91
CA LYS A 16 -24.52 10.12 17.53
C LYS A 16 -24.11 9.00 16.58
N PRO A 17 -23.82 7.79 17.10
CA PRO A 17 -23.60 6.62 16.26
C PRO A 17 -24.79 6.39 15.32
N VAL A 18 -24.50 6.14 14.05
CA VAL A 18 -25.54 5.75 13.08
C VAL A 18 -26.00 4.35 13.44
N GLU A 19 -27.32 4.14 13.47
CA GLU A 19 -27.89 2.81 13.71
C GLU A 19 -27.65 1.93 12.49
N VAL A 20 -27.11 0.73 12.73
CA VAL A 20 -26.78 -0.25 11.68
C VAL A 20 -27.66 -1.47 11.90
N GLU A 21 -28.47 -1.81 10.91
CA GLU A 21 -29.19 -3.09 10.89
C GLU A 21 -28.20 -4.23 10.65
N LEU A 22 -27.81 -4.92 11.72
CA LEU A 22 -26.93 -6.07 11.63
C LEU A 22 -27.73 -7.31 11.22
N PRO A 23 -27.17 -8.19 10.37
CA PRO A 23 -27.77 -9.47 10.06
C PRO A 23 -28.06 -10.27 11.34
N LYS A 24 -29.24 -10.89 11.41
CA LYS A 24 -29.60 -11.77 12.54
C LYS A 24 -28.89 -13.12 12.45
N GLU A 25 -28.54 -13.54 11.23
CA GLU A 25 -27.82 -14.78 10.98
C GLU A 25 -26.34 -14.69 11.38
N ARG A 26 -25.69 -15.85 11.47
CA ARG A 26 -24.23 -15.91 11.73
C ARG A 26 -23.45 -15.41 10.51
N PRO A 27 -22.24 -14.85 10.69
CA PRO A 27 -21.34 -14.45 9.59
C PRO A 27 -21.17 -15.48 8.47
N SER A 28 -21.12 -16.76 8.82
CA SER A 28 -21.00 -17.86 7.84
C SER A 28 -22.17 -17.97 6.86
N GLU A 29 -23.35 -17.45 7.20
CA GLU A 29 -24.56 -17.57 6.38
C GLU A 29 -24.65 -16.47 5.31
N TYR A 30 -24.09 -15.29 5.59
CA TYR A 30 -24.04 -14.18 4.63
C TYR A 30 -22.65 -13.96 4.02
N PHE A 31 -21.63 -14.73 4.42
CA PHE A 31 -20.29 -14.63 3.83
C PHE A 31 -20.30 -14.90 2.33
N GLY A 32 -19.75 -13.97 1.55
CA GLY A 32 -19.72 -14.02 0.10
C GLY A 32 -21.12 -14.04 -0.54
N LYS A 33 -22.16 -13.55 0.13
CA LYS A 33 -23.53 -13.44 -0.39
C LYS A 33 -23.57 -12.77 -1.76
N TYR A 34 -22.84 -11.68 -1.94
CA TYR A 34 -22.76 -10.90 -3.18
C TYR A 34 -21.59 -11.30 -4.09
N VAL A 35 -21.06 -12.52 -3.95
CA VAL A 35 -19.96 -13.03 -4.77
C VAL A 35 -20.39 -14.27 -5.53
N PHE A 36 -20.19 -14.30 -6.85
CA PHE A 36 -20.48 -15.45 -7.72
C PHE A 36 -19.40 -16.55 -7.57
N ASN A 37 -19.29 -17.09 -6.36
CA ASN A 37 -18.32 -18.11 -5.99
C ASN A 37 -18.61 -19.49 -6.61
N ARG A 38 -17.71 -20.47 -6.42
CA ARG A 38 -17.84 -21.82 -6.99
C ARG A 38 -19.19 -22.49 -6.71
N ALA A 39 -19.75 -22.33 -5.51
CA ALA A 39 -21.05 -22.89 -5.17
C ALA A 39 -22.19 -22.28 -6.00
N LYS A 40 -22.14 -20.96 -6.23
CA LYS A 40 -23.09 -20.28 -7.12
C LYS A 40 -22.83 -20.63 -8.58
N MET A 41 -21.58 -20.67 -9.03
CA MET A 41 -21.24 -21.14 -10.37
C MET A 41 -21.85 -22.53 -10.64
N TYR A 42 -21.74 -23.47 -9.71
CA TYR A 42 -22.36 -24.80 -9.84
C TYR A 42 -23.89 -24.76 -9.93
N LYS A 43 -24.55 -23.84 -9.20
CA LYS A 43 -26.00 -23.66 -9.22
C LYS A 43 -26.50 -23.03 -10.52
N TYR A 44 -25.77 -22.06 -11.08
CA TYR A 44 -26.23 -21.22 -12.20
C TYR A 44 -25.67 -21.63 -13.56
N LEU A 45 -24.62 -22.47 -13.60
CA LEU A 45 -23.99 -22.92 -14.85
C LEU A 45 -24.32 -24.38 -15.17
N PRO A 46 -24.41 -24.76 -16.46
CA PRO A 46 -24.43 -26.16 -16.86
C PRO A 46 -23.18 -26.91 -16.37
N THR A 47 -23.31 -28.17 -15.97
CA THR A 47 -22.21 -28.97 -15.38
C THR A 47 -20.93 -29.00 -16.24
N GLU A 48 -21.06 -29.16 -17.56
CA GLU A 48 -19.91 -29.16 -18.47
C GLU A 48 -19.18 -27.80 -18.51
N VAL A 49 -19.96 -26.71 -18.47
CA VAL A 49 -19.44 -25.34 -18.45
C VAL A 49 -18.75 -25.05 -17.12
N TYR A 50 -19.37 -25.47 -16.01
CA TYR A 50 -18.77 -25.38 -14.67
C TYR A 50 -17.42 -26.09 -14.61
N ASN A 51 -17.36 -27.37 -15.02
CA ASN A 51 -16.11 -28.14 -14.97
C ASN A 51 -15.00 -27.51 -15.81
N LYS A 52 -15.33 -27.00 -17.01
CA LYS A 52 -14.36 -26.28 -17.84
C LYS A 52 -13.91 -24.96 -17.21
N LEU A 53 -14.82 -24.21 -16.58
CA LEU A 53 -14.47 -22.96 -15.90
C LEU A 53 -13.57 -23.22 -14.68
N ILE A 54 -13.83 -24.28 -13.92
CA ILE A 54 -12.96 -24.69 -12.81
C ILE A 54 -11.56 -25.08 -13.32
N ASP A 55 -11.47 -25.80 -14.43
CA ASP A 55 -10.17 -26.12 -15.06
C ASP A 55 -9.41 -24.86 -15.50
N VAL A 56 -10.11 -23.86 -16.06
CA VAL A 56 -9.53 -22.54 -16.38
C VAL A 56 -8.99 -21.84 -15.13
N MET A 57 -9.72 -21.89 -14.01
CA MET A 57 -9.31 -21.25 -12.75
C MET A 57 -8.14 -21.96 -12.06
N ASP A 58 -8.17 -23.30 -12.03
CA ASP A 58 -7.21 -24.10 -11.26
C ASP A 58 -5.92 -24.37 -12.06
N ASN A 59 -6.04 -24.59 -13.37
CA ASN A 59 -4.94 -25.01 -14.25
C ASN A 59 -4.53 -23.95 -15.28
N GLY A 60 -5.20 -22.79 -15.32
CA GLY A 60 -4.85 -21.69 -16.23
C GLY A 60 -5.10 -22.00 -17.71
N THR A 61 -6.00 -22.93 -18.03
CA THR A 61 -6.38 -23.22 -19.41
C THR A 61 -7.12 -22.03 -20.03
N ARG A 62 -7.09 -21.91 -21.36
CA ARG A 62 -7.71 -20.76 -22.04
C ARG A 62 -9.24 -20.82 -21.94
N LEU A 63 -9.87 -19.72 -21.51
CA LEU A 63 -11.33 -19.59 -21.56
C LEU A 63 -11.82 -19.64 -23.02
N ASP A 64 -12.50 -20.72 -23.38
CA ASP A 64 -13.06 -20.90 -24.72
C ASP A 64 -14.28 -20.00 -24.92
N ARG A 65 -14.36 -19.33 -26.08
CA ARG A 65 -15.55 -18.57 -26.49
C ARG A 65 -16.81 -19.42 -26.48
N SER A 66 -16.68 -20.74 -26.71
CA SER A 66 -17.81 -21.68 -26.70
C SER A 66 -18.54 -21.76 -25.35
N ILE A 67 -17.83 -21.49 -24.23
CA ILE A 67 -18.43 -21.49 -22.89
C ILE A 67 -18.72 -20.10 -22.36
N ALA A 68 -18.09 -19.05 -22.90
CA ALA A 68 -18.23 -17.68 -22.42
C ALA A 68 -19.68 -17.18 -22.40
N ASP A 69 -20.47 -17.45 -23.45
CA ASP A 69 -21.88 -17.03 -23.48
C ASP A 69 -22.74 -17.77 -22.44
N ALA A 70 -22.41 -19.04 -22.15
CA ALA A 70 -23.09 -19.79 -21.11
C ALA A 70 -22.75 -19.26 -19.71
N VAL A 71 -21.49 -18.87 -19.50
CA VAL A 71 -21.04 -18.22 -18.26
C VAL A 71 -21.74 -16.87 -18.08
N ALA A 72 -21.75 -16.01 -19.11
CA ALA A 72 -22.42 -14.72 -19.07
C ALA A 72 -23.91 -14.83 -18.76
N ARG A 73 -24.62 -15.78 -19.40
CA ARG A 73 -26.05 -16.04 -19.07
C ARG A 73 -26.24 -16.47 -17.61
N GLY A 74 -25.38 -17.34 -17.08
CA GLY A 74 -25.45 -17.77 -15.68
C GLY A 74 -25.18 -16.63 -14.70
N MET A 75 -24.13 -15.83 -14.95
CA MET A 75 -23.80 -14.64 -14.17
C MET A 75 -24.95 -13.63 -14.17
N LYS A 76 -25.50 -13.31 -15.35
CA LYS A 76 -26.63 -12.39 -15.48
C LYS A 76 -27.86 -12.89 -14.74
N LYS A 77 -28.17 -14.20 -14.82
CA LYS A 77 -29.31 -14.78 -14.09
C LYS A 77 -29.14 -14.59 -12.59
N TRP A 78 -27.96 -14.89 -12.06
CA TRP A 78 -27.65 -14.67 -10.65
C TRP A 78 -27.75 -13.18 -10.26
N ALA A 79 -27.17 -12.30 -11.06
CA ALA A 79 -27.19 -10.85 -10.84
C ALA A 79 -28.61 -10.29 -10.84
N LYS A 80 -29.46 -10.72 -11.78
CA LYS A 80 -30.86 -10.32 -11.87
C LYS A 80 -31.68 -10.76 -10.65
N GLU A 81 -31.41 -11.93 -10.08
CA GLU A 81 -32.03 -12.37 -8.83
C GLU A 81 -31.66 -11.47 -7.63
N HIS A 82 -30.58 -10.70 -7.73
CA HIS A 82 -30.15 -9.70 -6.74
C HIS A 82 -30.54 -8.26 -7.12
N GLY A 83 -31.37 -8.07 -8.16
CA GLY A 83 -31.84 -6.75 -8.57
C GLY A 83 -30.84 -5.90 -9.35
N VAL A 84 -29.73 -6.50 -9.81
CA VAL A 84 -28.70 -5.81 -10.59
C VAL A 84 -29.24 -5.39 -11.95
N THR A 85 -28.96 -4.14 -12.33
CA THR A 85 -29.34 -3.56 -13.63
C THR A 85 -28.16 -3.20 -14.52
N HIS A 86 -26.97 -3.05 -13.93
CA HIS A 86 -25.75 -2.65 -14.62
C HIS A 86 -24.64 -3.70 -14.48
N TYR A 87 -23.65 -3.65 -15.35
CA TYR A 87 -22.40 -4.36 -15.20
C TYR A 87 -21.22 -3.41 -15.44
N THR A 88 -20.06 -3.75 -14.90
CA THR A 88 -18.81 -3.02 -15.11
C THR A 88 -17.64 -3.96 -15.17
N HIS A 89 -16.67 -3.62 -16.02
CA HIS A 89 -15.33 -4.19 -15.93
C HIS A 89 -14.58 -3.42 -14.85
N TRP A 90 -14.28 -4.11 -13.75
CA TRP A 90 -13.57 -3.57 -12.61
C TRP A 90 -12.08 -3.87 -12.79
N PHE A 91 -11.23 -2.85 -12.83
CA PHE A 91 -9.79 -3.02 -13.01
C PHE A 91 -9.00 -1.98 -12.20
N GLN A 92 -7.69 -2.21 -12.08
CA GLN A 92 -6.78 -1.42 -11.25
C GLN A 92 -5.73 -0.73 -12.13
N PRO A 93 -6.05 0.43 -12.75
CA PRO A 93 -5.10 1.15 -13.60
C PRO A 93 -3.94 1.74 -12.78
N LEU A 94 -2.95 2.34 -13.46
CA LEU A 94 -1.78 2.98 -12.85
C LEU A 94 -2.10 4.31 -12.12
N THR A 95 -3.08 4.27 -11.22
CA THR A 95 -3.58 5.42 -10.43
C THR A 95 -3.69 5.12 -8.93
N GLU A 96 -3.20 3.96 -8.47
CA GLU A 96 -3.35 3.42 -7.10
C GLU A 96 -4.81 3.13 -6.67
N GLY A 97 -5.79 3.37 -7.54
CA GLY A 97 -7.21 3.10 -7.30
C GLY A 97 -7.81 2.06 -8.24
N THR A 98 -9.12 1.87 -8.13
CA THR A 98 -9.93 1.04 -9.03
C THR A 98 -10.69 1.91 -10.03
N ALA A 99 -11.01 1.36 -11.19
CA ALA A 99 -11.79 2.01 -12.22
C ALA A 99 -13.01 1.17 -12.61
N GLU A 100 -14.11 1.87 -12.91
CA GLU A 100 -15.38 1.28 -13.29
C GLU A 100 -16.06 2.14 -14.37
N LYS A 101 -16.77 1.47 -15.28
CA LYS A 101 -17.71 2.09 -16.21
C LYS A 101 -18.97 1.24 -16.20
N HIS A 102 -20.09 1.85 -15.81
CA HIS A 102 -21.35 1.14 -15.65
C HIS A 102 -22.11 1.14 -16.98
N ASP A 103 -22.22 -0.04 -17.58
CA ASP A 103 -23.02 -0.29 -18.77
C ASP A 103 -24.31 -1.01 -18.34
N ALA A 104 -25.47 -0.58 -18.85
CA ALA A 104 -26.74 -1.25 -18.55
C ALA A 104 -26.83 -2.59 -19.31
N PHE A 105 -27.54 -3.58 -18.76
CA PHE A 105 -27.83 -4.80 -19.53
C PHE A 105 -28.75 -4.56 -20.73
N VAL A 106 -29.32 -3.37 -20.90
CA VAL A 106 -30.40 -3.13 -21.84
C VAL A 106 -29.86 -2.93 -23.26
N GLU A 107 -30.44 -3.66 -24.21
CA GLU A 107 -30.17 -3.62 -25.64
C GLU A 107 -31.48 -3.48 -26.43
N HIS A 108 -31.38 -2.95 -27.66
CA HIS A 108 -32.55 -2.78 -28.53
C HIS A 108 -32.95 -4.11 -29.17
N ASP A 109 -34.24 -4.47 -29.15
CA ASP A 109 -34.74 -5.74 -29.69
C ASP A 109 -34.88 -5.77 -31.23
N GLY A 110 -34.57 -4.64 -31.87
CA GLY A 110 -34.70 -4.42 -33.31
C GLY A 110 -36.15 -4.26 -33.80
N LYS A 111 -37.13 -4.30 -32.90
CA LYS A 111 -38.58 -4.26 -33.16
C LYS A 111 -39.29 -3.10 -32.45
N GLY A 112 -38.54 -2.23 -31.77
CA GLY A 112 -39.06 -1.06 -31.04
C GLY A 112 -39.29 -1.31 -29.55
N GLY A 113 -38.83 -2.45 -29.03
CA GLY A 113 -38.77 -2.78 -27.61
C GLY A 113 -37.33 -2.85 -27.08
N MET A 114 -37.22 -3.15 -25.80
CA MET A 114 -35.95 -3.30 -25.09
C MET A 114 -35.85 -4.73 -24.54
N LEU A 115 -34.67 -5.33 -24.65
CA LEU A 115 -34.34 -6.56 -23.93
C LEU A 115 -33.15 -6.32 -23.02
N GLU A 116 -32.98 -7.17 -22.02
CA GLU A 116 -31.70 -7.22 -21.30
C GLU A 116 -30.85 -8.33 -21.91
N GLU A 117 -29.60 -8.06 -22.24
CA GLU A 117 -28.62 -9.03 -22.75
C GLU A 117 -27.28 -8.87 -22.01
N PHE A 118 -26.56 -9.97 -21.85
CA PHE A 118 -25.18 -9.96 -21.37
C PHE A 118 -24.41 -11.03 -22.13
N SER A 119 -23.56 -10.58 -23.06
CA SER A 119 -22.84 -11.44 -24.00
C SER A 119 -21.52 -11.93 -23.42
N GLY A 120 -21.17 -13.19 -23.70
CA GLY A 120 -19.86 -13.75 -23.34
C GLY A 120 -18.69 -13.07 -24.05
N LYS A 121 -18.95 -12.33 -25.15
CA LYS A 121 -17.94 -11.48 -25.79
C LYS A 121 -17.34 -10.48 -24.81
N LEU A 122 -18.19 -9.90 -23.93
CA LEU A 122 -17.76 -8.92 -22.93
C LEU A 122 -16.78 -9.55 -21.93
N LEU A 123 -17.02 -10.80 -21.50
CA LEU A 123 -16.10 -11.50 -20.59
C LEU A 123 -14.71 -11.75 -21.22
N VAL A 124 -14.66 -12.03 -22.52
CA VAL A 124 -13.41 -12.35 -23.21
C VAL A 124 -12.61 -11.09 -23.54
N GLN A 125 -13.28 -10.05 -24.05
CA GLN A 125 -12.63 -8.81 -24.46
C GLN A 125 -13.64 -7.67 -24.57
N GLN A 126 -13.42 -6.60 -23.81
CA GLN A 126 -14.11 -5.32 -23.97
C GLN A 126 -13.10 -4.21 -24.31
N GLU A 127 -13.55 -3.17 -24.99
CA GLU A 127 -12.78 -1.93 -25.20
C GLU A 127 -13.33 -0.87 -24.23
N PRO A 128 -12.70 -0.66 -23.06
CA PRO A 128 -13.10 0.43 -22.19
C PRO A 128 -12.70 1.77 -22.81
N ASP A 129 -13.59 2.76 -22.75
CA ASP A 129 -13.24 4.16 -23.05
C ASP A 129 -12.35 4.71 -21.94
N ALA A 130 -11.08 4.35 -22.02
CA ALA A 130 -10.08 4.48 -20.98
C ALA A 130 -8.95 5.42 -21.39
N SER A 131 -9.19 6.31 -22.38
CA SER A 131 -8.17 7.18 -22.99
C SER A 131 -7.47 8.12 -22.00
N SER A 132 -8.14 8.50 -20.91
CA SER A 132 -7.61 9.45 -19.90
C SER A 132 -6.72 8.82 -18.83
N PHE A 133 -6.57 7.49 -18.77
CA PHE A 133 -5.70 6.88 -17.77
C PHE A 133 -4.21 7.08 -18.09
N PRO A 134 -3.36 7.30 -17.06
CA PRO A 134 -1.92 7.38 -17.23
C PRO A 134 -1.37 6.13 -17.93
N ASN A 135 -0.50 6.34 -18.91
CA ASN A 135 0.05 5.24 -19.73
C ASN A 135 1.54 5.41 -20.06
N GLY A 136 2.18 6.49 -19.59
CA GLY A 136 3.62 6.74 -19.76
C GLY A 136 4.11 6.70 -21.21
N GLY A 137 3.25 7.04 -22.17
CA GLY A 137 3.58 7.09 -23.59
C GLY A 137 3.53 5.74 -24.34
N ILE A 138 3.08 4.65 -23.70
CA ILE A 138 2.90 3.35 -24.37
C ILE A 138 1.72 3.35 -25.33
N ARG A 139 0.75 4.24 -25.14
CA ARG A 139 -0.38 4.38 -26.07
C ARG A 139 -0.06 5.43 -27.11
N ASN A 140 -0.20 5.06 -28.37
CA ASN A 140 -0.20 6.00 -29.47
C ASN A 140 -1.46 6.89 -29.38
N THR A 141 -1.30 8.22 -29.47
CA THR A 141 -2.40 9.19 -29.33
C THR A 141 -3.45 9.07 -30.44
N PHE A 142 -3.07 8.54 -31.61
CA PHE A 142 -3.99 8.33 -32.74
C PHE A 142 -4.82 7.05 -32.61
N GLU A 143 -4.24 5.99 -32.05
CA GLU A 143 -4.92 4.68 -31.97
C GLU A 143 -5.60 4.47 -30.62
N ALA A 144 -5.04 4.99 -29.52
CA ALA A 144 -5.60 5.08 -28.16
C ALA A 144 -6.52 3.92 -27.69
N ARG A 145 -6.39 2.71 -28.22
CA ARG A 145 -7.21 1.56 -27.84
C ARG A 145 -6.57 0.84 -26.66
N GLY A 146 -7.40 0.45 -25.71
CA GLY A 146 -7.05 -0.48 -24.66
C GLY A 146 -8.12 -1.56 -24.57
N TYR A 147 -7.76 -2.74 -24.09
CA TYR A 147 -8.68 -3.86 -23.95
C TYR A 147 -8.71 -4.35 -22.52
N SER A 148 -9.89 -4.68 -22.03
CA SER A 148 -10.07 -5.37 -20.77
C SER A 148 -10.50 -6.82 -21.01
N ALA A 149 -10.01 -7.73 -20.18
CA ALA A 149 -10.36 -9.14 -20.22
C ALA A 149 -10.59 -9.66 -18.80
N TRP A 150 -11.63 -10.46 -18.60
CA TRP A 150 -11.95 -11.01 -17.28
C TRP A 150 -10.84 -11.93 -16.79
N ASP A 151 -10.43 -11.75 -15.52
CA ASP A 151 -9.62 -12.70 -14.78
C ASP A 151 -10.55 -13.67 -14.04
N PRO A 152 -10.71 -14.93 -14.51
CA PRO A 152 -11.59 -15.90 -13.90
C PRO A 152 -11.10 -16.38 -12.52
N THR A 153 -9.83 -16.17 -12.17
CA THR A 153 -9.30 -16.55 -10.86
C THR A 153 -9.82 -15.65 -9.74
N SER A 154 -10.31 -14.46 -10.08
CA SER A 154 -11.02 -13.55 -9.17
C SER A 154 -12.54 -13.60 -9.44
N PRO A 155 -13.37 -13.93 -8.43
CA PRO A 155 -14.80 -14.11 -8.65
C PRO A 155 -15.50 -12.78 -8.93
N VAL A 156 -16.50 -12.81 -9.81
CA VAL A 156 -17.36 -11.64 -10.04
C VAL A 156 -18.22 -11.38 -8.80
N PHE A 157 -18.47 -10.11 -8.51
CA PHE A 157 -19.19 -9.68 -7.31
C PHE A 157 -20.21 -8.59 -7.64
N ILE A 158 -21.12 -8.32 -6.70
CA ILE A 158 -22.14 -7.28 -6.83
C ILE A 158 -21.86 -6.20 -5.79
N ILE A 159 -21.81 -4.95 -6.25
CA ILE A 159 -21.91 -3.77 -5.40
C ILE A 159 -23.17 -3.03 -5.79
N ASP A 160 -24.04 -2.78 -4.81
CA ASP A 160 -25.31 -2.07 -4.98
C ASP A 160 -26.15 -2.72 -6.11
N ASP A 161 -26.32 -2.04 -7.25
CA ASP A 161 -27.10 -2.49 -8.41
C ASP A 161 -26.24 -2.93 -9.60
N THR A 162 -24.94 -3.15 -9.38
CA THR A 162 -23.94 -3.35 -10.45
C THR A 162 -23.16 -4.65 -10.29
N LEU A 163 -23.07 -5.44 -11.37
CA LEU A 163 -22.22 -6.63 -11.48
C LEU A 163 -20.79 -6.22 -11.86
N CYS A 164 -19.85 -6.41 -10.95
CA CYS A 164 -18.44 -6.07 -11.14
C CYS A 164 -17.65 -7.30 -11.59
N ILE A 165 -16.93 -7.15 -12.71
CA ILE A 165 -16.16 -8.21 -13.36
C ILE A 165 -14.67 -7.87 -13.21
N PRO A 166 -13.90 -8.58 -12.38
CA PRO A 166 -12.48 -8.30 -12.18
C PRO A 166 -11.68 -8.53 -13.47
N THR A 167 -11.03 -7.51 -14.00
CA THR A 167 -10.41 -7.56 -15.33
C THR A 167 -8.98 -7.07 -15.32
N ILE A 168 -8.18 -7.61 -16.24
CA ILE A 168 -6.90 -7.02 -16.62
C ILE A 168 -7.12 -5.93 -17.66
N PHE A 169 -6.22 -4.93 -17.74
CA PHE A 169 -6.26 -3.88 -18.75
C PHE A 169 -4.92 -3.76 -19.50
N ILE A 170 -4.99 -3.96 -20.82
CA ILE A 170 -3.83 -4.01 -21.72
C ILE A 170 -3.97 -3.02 -22.88
N SER A 171 -2.85 -2.59 -23.44
CA SER A 171 -2.80 -1.77 -24.65
C SER A 171 -3.21 -2.58 -25.90
N TYR A 172 -3.41 -1.89 -27.02
CA TYR A 172 -3.60 -2.52 -28.31
C TYR A 172 -2.44 -3.46 -28.72
N THR A 173 -1.21 -3.11 -28.34
CA THR A 173 0.03 -3.84 -28.63
C THR A 173 0.39 -4.90 -27.58
N GLY A 174 -0.41 -5.02 -26.50
CA GLY A 174 -0.32 -6.08 -25.49
C GLY A 174 0.51 -5.73 -24.24
N GLU A 175 0.97 -4.49 -24.09
CA GLU A 175 1.56 -4.00 -22.84
C GLU A 175 0.52 -3.84 -21.73
N ALA A 176 0.91 -4.12 -20.50
CA ALA A 176 0.07 -3.98 -19.31
C ALA A 176 -0.07 -2.52 -18.89
N LEU A 177 -1.32 -2.04 -18.86
CA LEU A 177 -1.72 -0.69 -18.44
C LEU A 177 -2.33 -0.69 -17.01
N ASP A 178 -2.20 -1.80 -16.29
CA ASP A 178 -2.77 -2.01 -14.97
C ASP A 178 -1.76 -2.64 -14.00
N TYR A 179 -2.19 -2.87 -12.77
CA TYR A 179 -1.43 -3.63 -11.78
C TYR A 179 -1.66 -5.15 -11.87
N LYS A 180 -2.81 -5.59 -12.38
CA LYS A 180 -3.23 -6.99 -12.31
C LYS A 180 -2.51 -7.89 -13.32
N ALA A 181 -2.30 -7.45 -14.56
CA ALA A 181 -1.60 -8.28 -15.54
C ALA A 181 -0.15 -8.60 -15.15
N PRO A 182 0.69 -7.64 -14.69
CA PRO A 182 2.03 -7.95 -14.22
C PRO A 182 2.02 -8.77 -12.92
N LEU A 183 1.04 -8.56 -12.04
CA LEU A 183 0.89 -9.37 -10.83
C LEU A 183 0.68 -10.85 -11.18
N LEU A 184 -0.29 -11.15 -12.05
CA LEU A 184 -0.54 -12.52 -12.51
C LEU A 184 0.70 -13.16 -13.16
N ARG A 185 1.45 -12.41 -13.97
CA ARG A 185 2.72 -12.90 -14.55
C ARG A 185 3.76 -13.19 -13.47
N SER A 186 3.90 -12.32 -12.47
CA SER A 186 4.84 -12.52 -11.36
C SER A 186 4.48 -13.73 -10.48
N LEU A 187 3.18 -13.96 -10.25
CA LEU A 187 2.68 -15.11 -9.51
C LEU A 187 2.94 -16.41 -10.27
N HIS A 188 2.78 -16.41 -11.58
CA HIS A 188 3.15 -17.54 -12.42
C HIS A 188 4.67 -17.80 -12.40
N ALA A 189 5.50 -16.75 -12.50
CA ALA A 189 6.95 -16.89 -12.47
C ALA A 189 7.45 -17.54 -11.17
N ILE A 190 6.95 -17.08 -10.02
CA ILE A 190 7.33 -17.66 -8.72
C ILE A 190 6.79 -19.06 -8.51
N ASP A 191 5.58 -19.36 -8.97
CA ASP A 191 5.01 -20.71 -8.94
C ASP A 191 5.91 -21.71 -9.69
N VAL A 192 6.29 -21.40 -10.93
CA VAL A 192 7.15 -22.26 -11.75
C VAL A 192 8.52 -22.46 -11.10
N ALA A 193 9.16 -21.36 -10.66
CA ALA A 193 10.49 -21.42 -10.04
C ALA A 193 10.46 -22.20 -8.71
N ALA A 194 9.51 -21.90 -7.83
CA ALA A 194 9.38 -22.56 -6.53
C ALA A 194 9.00 -24.04 -6.66
N THR A 195 8.10 -24.39 -7.58
CA THR A 195 7.74 -25.78 -7.86
C THR A 195 8.95 -26.58 -8.32
N ALA A 196 9.77 -26.01 -9.22
CA ALA A 196 10.96 -26.67 -9.74
C ALA A 196 12.03 -26.93 -8.66
N VAL A 197 12.15 -26.04 -7.66
CA VAL A 197 13.01 -26.24 -6.49
C VAL A 197 12.38 -27.23 -5.50
N CYS A 198 11.06 -27.20 -5.31
CA CYS A 198 10.34 -28.15 -4.46
C CYS A 198 10.55 -29.59 -4.90
N HIS A 199 10.74 -29.86 -6.20
CA HIS A 199 11.00 -31.21 -6.72
C HIS A 199 12.31 -31.85 -6.22
N TYR A 200 13.24 -31.08 -5.67
CA TYR A 200 14.36 -31.67 -4.93
C TYR A 200 13.89 -32.43 -3.69
N PHE A 201 12.80 -32.00 -3.06
CA PHE A 201 12.33 -32.51 -1.76
C PHE A 201 11.08 -33.38 -1.91
N ASP A 202 10.13 -32.98 -2.74
CA ASP A 202 8.90 -33.72 -3.03
C ASP A 202 8.50 -33.62 -4.51
N PRO A 203 8.72 -34.67 -5.32
CA PRO A 203 8.32 -34.71 -6.73
C PRO A 203 6.81 -34.66 -6.95
N LYS A 204 5.97 -34.82 -5.92
CA LYS A 204 4.52 -34.78 -6.04
C LYS A 204 3.94 -33.37 -6.10
N VAL A 205 4.71 -32.36 -5.68
CA VAL A 205 4.30 -30.95 -5.74
C VAL A 205 4.07 -30.58 -7.20
N LYS A 206 2.88 -30.06 -7.50
CA LYS A 206 2.53 -29.62 -8.87
C LYS A 206 2.53 -28.11 -9.01
N LYS A 207 2.29 -27.41 -7.91
CA LYS A 207 2.10 -25.96 -7.88
C LYS A 207 2.53 -25.40 -6.53
N VAL A 208 3.06 -24.18 -6.55
CA VAL A 208 3.28 -23.37 -5.37
C VAL A 208 2.45 -22.10 -5.46
N GLN A 209 1.62 -21.88 -4.46
CA GLN A 209 0.78 -20.70 -4.32
C GLN A 209 1.47 -19.64 -3.46
N THR A 210 1.39 -18.39 -3.88
CA THR A 210 1.73 -17.24 -3.05
C THR A 210 0.53 -16.80 -2.22
N ASN A 211 0.73 -16.64 -0.92
CA ASN A 211 -0.27 -16.11 -0.01
C ASN A 211 0.07 -14.69 0.40
N LEU A 212 -0.96 -13.87 0.59
CA LEU A 212 -0.85 -12.51 1.08
C LEU A 212 -1.88 -12.25 2.18
N GLY A 213 -1.41 -11.78 3.33
CA GLY A 213 -2.23 -11.15 4.37
C GLY A 213 -1.85 -9.67 4.50
N TRP A 214 -2.76 -8.78 4.14
CA TRP A 214 -2.53 -7.34 4.26
C TRP A 214 -3.10 -6.79 5.58
N GLU A 215 -2.43 -5.81 6.19
CA GLU A 215 -2.90 -5.10 7.38
C GLU A 215 -3.22 -3.66 6.99
N GLN A 216 -4.49 -3.26 6.94
CA GLN A 216 -4.88 -1.94 6.44
C GLN A 216 -5.04 -0.95 7.59
N GLU A 217 -4.09 -0.02 7.71
CA GLU A 217 -4.22 1.12 8.61
C GLU A 217 -4.89 2.32 7.92
N TYR A 218 -5.57 3.15 8.72
CA TYR A 218 -6.27 4.35 8.27
C TYR A 218 -6.61 5.29 9.42
N PHE A 219 -6.90 6.56 9.10
CA PHE A 219 -7.50 7.50 10.05
C PHE A 219 -8.99 7.73 9.76
N LEU A 220 -9.77 8.02 10.80
CA LEU A 220 -11.12 8.57 10.66
C LEU A 220 -11.19 10.00 11.18
N VAL A 221 -11.75 10.90 10.37
CA VAL A 221 -12.02 12.30 10.75
C VAL A 221 -13.50 12.57 10.56
N ASP A 222 -14.12 13.32 11.46
CA ASP A 222 -15.51 13.76 11.26
C ASP A 222 -15.66 14.53 9.94
N ASP A 223 -16.70 14.21 9.17
CA ASP A 223 -16.90 14.78 7.84
C ASP A 223 -16.97 16.32 7.85
N SER A 224 -17.62 16.92 8.86
CA SER A 224 -17.74 18.38 8.97
C SER A 224 -16.39 19.04 9.27
N LEU A 225 -15.56 18.42 10.11
CA LEU A 225 -14.20 18.90 10.40
C LEU A 225 -13.26 18.75 9.20
N TYR A 226 -13.41 17.67 8.44
CA TYR A 226 -12.67 17.45 7.20
C TYR A 226 -13.01 18.52 6.16
N LEU A 227 -14.29 18.83 5.95
CA LEU A 227 -14.73 19.85 5.00
C LEU A 227 -14.27 21.27 5.40
N ALA A 228 -14.12 21.54 6.69
CA ALA A 228 -13.54 22.78 7.20
C ALA A 228 -12.00 22.85 7.09
N ARG A 229 -11.35 21.81 6.53
CA ARG A 229 -9.90 21.75 6.25
C ARG A 229 -9.66 21.56 4.75
N PRO A 230 -9.61 22.66 3.97
CA PRO A 230 -9.42 22.56 2.52
C PRO A 230 -8.12 21.86 2.11
N ASP A 231 -7.06 22.00 2.91
CA ASP A 231 -5.81 21.27 2.69
C ASP A 231 -6.01 19.76 2.81
N LEU A 232 -6.58 19.30 3.92
CA LEU A 232 -6.90 17.89 4.13
C LEU A 232 -7.84 17.34 3.05
N MET A 233 -8.80 18.16 2.60
CA MET A 233 -9.75 17.78 1.57
C MET A 233 -9.11 17.58 0.20
N LEU A 234 -8.22 18.49 -0.20
CA LEU A 234 -7.65 18.52 -1.55
C LEU A 234 -6.39 17.66 -1.69
N THR A 235 -5.66 17.44 -0.60
CA THR A 235 -4.37 16.71 -0.63
C THR A 235 -4.41 15.39 0.11
N GLY A 236 -5.43 15.15 0.93
CA GLY A 236 -5.50 13.96 1.79
C GLY A 236 -4.65 14.06 3.06
N ARG A 237 -3.94 15.18 3.26
CA ARG A 237 -3.13 15.45 4.47
C ARG A 237 -3.21 16.92 4.88
N THR A 238 -2.87 17.19 6.13
CA THR A 238 -2.69 18.57 6.59
C THR A 238 -1.36 19.12 6.08
N LEU A 239 -1.39 20.29 5.44
CA LEU A 239 -0.18 21.01 4.99
C LEU A 239 0.34 21.98 6.06
N MET A 240 -0.50 22.27 7.05
CA MET A 240 -0.22 23.14 8.19
C MET A 240 -1.00 22.67 9.41
N GLY A 241 -0.55 23.10 10.58
CA GLY A 241 -1.17 22.81 11.87
C GLY A 241 -0.13 22.43 12.91
N HIS A 242 -0.21 23.11 14.05
CA HIS A 242 0.60 22.84 15.23
C HIS A 242 0.13 21.57 15.94
N ASP A 243 1.09 20.81 16.46
CA ASP A 243 0.84 19.59 17.23
C ASP A 243 -0.03 19.86 18.47
N SER A 244 -0.89 18.90 18.79
CA SER A 244 -1.71 18.96 20.00
C SER A 244 -0.86 18.68 21.25
N ALA A 245 -1.17 19.36 22.37
CA ALA A 245 -0.47 19.16 23.64
C ALA A 245 -0.53 17.69 24.13
N LYS A 246 -1.73 17.10 24.07
CA LYS A 246 -1.89 15.64 24.08
C LYS A 246 -1.86 15.16 22.64
N ASN A 247 -0.90 14.32 22.31
CA ASN A 247 -0.78 13.70 21.01
C ASN A 247 -0.87 12.18 21.16
N GLN A 248 0.21 11.45 20.85
CA GLN A 248 0.34 10.01 21.07
C GLN A 248 1.27 9.64 22.23
N GLN A 249 1.75 10.61 23.02
CA GLN A 249 2.83 10.40 24.00
C GLN A 249 2.49 9.41 25.12
N MET A 250 1.20 9.13 25.34
CA MET A 250 0.72 8.22 26.38
C MET A 250 0.50 6.78 25.88
N GLU A 251 0.57 6.55 24.56
CA GLU A 251 0.27 5.25 23.91
C GLU A 251 -1.09 4.65 24.33
N ASP A 252 -1.99 5.47 24.89
CA ASP A 252 -3.25 5.05 25.52
C ASP A 252 -4.36 4.71 24.51
N HIS A 253 -4.13 5.04 23.24
CA HIS A 253 -5.06 4.72 22.16
C HIS A 253 -4.88 3.27 21.68
N TYR A 254 -3.65 2.73 21.68
CA TYR A 254 -3.34 1.40 21.17
C TYR A 254 -4.06 0.33 21.98
N PHE A 255 -4.90 -0.48 21.33
CA PHE A 255 -5.84 -1.41 21.98
C PHE A 255 -6.74 -0.80 23.08
N GLY A 256 -6.91 0.53 23.06
CA GLY A 256 -7.84 1.25 23.92
C GLY A 256 -9.32 0.99 23.57
N THR A 257 -10.22 1.62 24.31
CA THR A 257 -11.66 1.52 24.02
C THR A 257 -11.99 2.23 22.70
N ILE A 258 -12.65 1.53 21.78
CA ILE A 258 -13.10 2.09 20.50
C ILE A 258 -14.35 2.96 20.75
N PRO A 259 -14.37 4.24 20.33
CA PRO A 259 -15.55 5.09 20.49
C PRO A 259 -16.79 4.54 19.77
N GLU A 260 -17.98 4.79 20.32
CA GLU A 260 -19.23 4.19 19.83
C GLU A 260 -19.53 4.51 18.36
N ARG A 261 -19.31 5.76 17.91
CA ARG A 261 -19.50 6.15 16.50
C ARG A 261 -18.57 5.36 15.57
N VAL A 262 -17.31 5.19 15.97
CA VAL A 262 -16.32 4.43 15.20
C VAL A 262 -16.68 2.94 15.21
N GLN A 263 -17.14 2.42 16.35
CA GLN A 263 -17.55 1.03 16.45
C GLN A 263 -18.74 0.72 15.53
N ALA A 264 -19.71 1.64 15.41
CA ALA A 264 -20.83 1.51 14.47
C ALA A 264 -20.34 1.45 13.01
N PHE A 265 -19.42 2.35 12.63
CA PHE A 265 -18.76 2.33 11.32
C PHE A 265 -18.05 0.99 11.06
N MET A 266 -17.22 0.54 12.01
CA MET A 266 -16.46 -0.69 11.86
C MET A 266 -17.35 -1.92 11.72
N LYS A 267 -18.48 -1.96 12.44
CA LYS A 267 -19.46 -3.06 12.35
C LYS A 267 -20.13 -3.10 10.98
N ASP A 268 -20.56 -1.96 10.46
CA ASP A 268 -21.14 -1.86 9.11
C ASP A 268 -20.13 -2.26 8.02
N LEU A 269 -18.89 -1.77 8.15
CA LEU A 269 -17.80 -2.12 7.25
C LEU A 269 -17.52 -3.63 7.24
N GLU A 270 -17.41 -4.25 8.41
CA GLU A 270 -17.17 -5.68 8.55
C GLU A 270 -18.30 -6.52 7.94
N VAL A 271 -19.57 -6.16 8.19
CA VAL A 271 -20.71 -6.86 7.58
C VAL A 271 -20.65 -6.80 6.06
N GLN A 272 -20.48 -5.61 5.49
CA GLN A 272 -20.44 -5.45 4.03
C GLN A 272 -19.21 -6.13 3.41
N ALA A 273 -18.05 -6.09 4.08
CA ALA A 273 -16.85 -6.77 3.63
C ALA A 273 -17.04 -8.30 3.60
N LEU A 274 -17.64 -8.86 4.64
CA LEU A 274 -17.98 -10.29 4.71
C LEU A 274 -19.02 -10.68 3.65
N GLU A 275 -20.05 -9.87 3.39
CA GLU A 275 -21.01 -10.12 2.30
C GLU A 275 -20.34 -10.13 0.90
N LEU A 276 -19.25 -9.37 0.75
CA LEU A 276 -18.37 -9.35 -0.43
C LEU A 276 -17.27 -10.42 -0.41
N GLY A 277 -17.26 -11.31 0.58
CA GLY A 277 -16.32 -12.43 0.66
C GLY A 277 -14.94 -12.07 1.20
N ILE A 278 -14.72 -10.86 1.68
CA ILE A 278 -13.46 -10.43 2.31
C ILE A 278 -13.43 -11.00 3.74
N PRO A 279 -12.47 -11.86 4.10
CA PRO A 279 -12.48 -12.58 5.37
C PRO A 279 -11.88 -11.73 6.51
N CYS A 280 -12.48 -10.58 6.79
CA CYS A 280 -12.07 -9.69 7.89
C CYS A 280 -11.97 -10.46 9.22
N LYS A 281 -10.85 -10.28 9.94
CA LYS A 281 -10.53 -11.07 11.14
C LYS A 281 -10.31 -10.20 12.37
N THR A 282 -9.52 -9.13 12.23
CA THR A 282 -9.15 -8.24 13.32
C THR A 282 -9.49 -6.79 12.97
N ARG A 283 -9.80 -6.03 14.02
CA ARG A 283 -9.89 -4.57 13.98
C ARG A 283 -9.52 -4.02 15.35
N HIS A 284 -8.77 -2.94 15.40
CA HIS A 284 -8.41 -2.28 16.64
C HIS A 284 -8.02 -0.81 16.42
N ASN A 285 -7.87 -0.10 17.54
CA ASN A 285 -7.20 1.20 17.55
C ASN A 285 -5.70 1.01 17.32
N GLU A 286 -5.12 1.94 16.57
CA GLU A 286 -3.68 2.07 16.38
C GLU A 286 -3.08 3.07 17.39
N VAL A 287 -1.77 3.30 17.32
CA VAL A 287 -1.02 4.14 18.27
C VAL A 287 -1.47 5.61 18.21
N ALA A 288 -1.66 6.18 17.02
CA ALA A 288 -2.09 7.57 16.91
C ALA A 288 -3.60 7.75 17.21
N PRO A 289 -4.01 8.89 17.78
CA PRO A 289 -5.42 9.20 17.94
C PRO A 289 -6.16 9.16 16.60
N ASN A 290 -7.35 8.56 16.58
CA ASN A 290 -8.17 8.40 15.38
C ASN A 290 -7.56 7.50 14.30
N GLN A 291 -6.46 6.78 14.59
CA GLN A 291 -5.90 5.74 13.73
C GLN A 291 -6.46 4.37 14.10
N PHE A 292 -6.73 3.54 13.11
CA PHE A 292 -7.27 2.20 13.28
C PHE A 292 -6.65 1.24 12.27
N GLU A 293 -6.72 -0.05 12.56
CA GLU A 293 -6.30 -1.13 11.67
C GLU A 293 -7.47 -2.09 11.41
N LEU A 294 -7.50 -2.68 10.21
CA LEU A 294 -8.30 -3.85 9.88
C LEU A 294 -7.44 -4.85 9.08
N ALA A 295 -7.37 -6.10 9.53
CA ALA A 295 -6.70 -7.17 8.81
C ALA A 295 -7.62 -8.39 8.59
N PRO A 296 -7.63 -9.00 7.38
CA PRO A 296 -8.33 -10.23 7.10
C PRO A 296 -7.46 -11.46 7.38
N ILE A 297 -8.05 -12.64 7.22
CA ILE A 297 -7.27 -13.86 7.04
C ILE A 297 -6.52 -13.75 5.70
N TYR A 298 -5.29 -14.25 5.63
CA TYR A 298 -4.54 -14.28 4.38
C TYR A 298 -5.28 -15.10 3.31
N GLU A 299 -5.07 -14.74 2.05
CA GLU A 299 -5.66 -15.41 0.89
C GLU A 299 -4.60 -15.65 -0.18
N GLU A 300 -4.98 -16.32 -1.27
CA GLU A 300 -4.16 -16.33 -2.49
C GLU A 300 -3.87 -14.89 -2.92
N CYS A 301 -2.63 -14.60 -3.31
CA CYS A 301 -2.14 -13.23 -3.47
C CYS A 301 -2.97 -12.38 -4.44
N ASN A 302 -3.37 -12.91 -5.60
CA ASN A 302 -4.19 -12.16 -6.55
C ASN A 302 -5.56 -11.79 -5.96
N LEU A 303 -6.24 -12.74 -5.29
CA LEU A 303 -7.51 -12.47 -4.61
C LEU A 303 -7.34 -11.49 -3.44
N ALA A 304 -6.29 -11.64 -2.65
CA ALA A 304 -6.00 -10.76 -1.52
C ALA A 304 -5.82 -9.30 -1.97
N VAL A 305 -5.10 -9.06 -3.08
CA VAL A 305 -4.95 -7.73 -3.67
C VAL A 305 -6.30 -7.16 -4.09
N ASP A 306 -7.13 -7.95 -4.79
CA ASP A 306 -8.46 -7.50 -5.22
C ASP A 306 -9.34 -7.15 -4.01
N HIS A 307 -9.34 -7.99 -2.97
CA HIS A 307 -10.06 -7.77 -1.73
C HIS A 307 -9.57 -6.52 -0.97
N ASN A 308 -8.26 -6.23 -0.94
CA ASN A 308 -7.76 -4.99 -0.33
C ASN A 308 -8.26 -3.76 -1.10
N MET A 309 -8.17 -3.78 -2.43
CA MET A 309 -8.63 -2.67 -3.26
C MET A 309 -10.14 -2.43 -3.11
N LEU A 310 -10.92 -3.52 -3.04
CA LEU A 310 -12.34 -3.47 -2.76
C LEU A 310 -12.64 -2.94 -1.35
N LEU A 311 -11.88 -3.38 -0.34
CA LEU A 311 -12.02 -2.88 1.04
C LEU A 311 -11.78 -1.37 1.10
N MET A 312 -10.72 -0.86 0.48
CA MET A 312 -10.41 0.58 0.50
C MET A 312 -11.54 1.42 -0.11
N SER A 313 -12.17 0.94 -1.19
CA SER A 313 -13.36 1.57 -1.78
C SER A 313 -14.55 1.52 -0.80
N LEU A 314 -14.79 0.36 -0.19
CA LEU A 314 -15.85 0.16 0.79
C LEU A 314 -15.68 1.06 2.02
N MET A 315 -14.46 1.19 2.55
CA MET A 315 -14.14 2.06 3.67
C MET A 315 -14.51 3.51 3.39
N LYS A 316 -14.17 4.03 2.21
CA LYS A 316 -14.52 5.41 1.80
C LYS A 316 -16.03 5.60 1.75
N ARG A 317 -16.78 4.62 1.24
CA ARG A 317 -18.24 4.66 1.13
C ARG A 317 -18.93 4.56 2.49
N VAL A 318 -18.56 3.57 3.30
CA VAL A 318 -19.13 3.34 4.63
C VAL A 318 -18.78 4.48 5.58
N ALA A 319 -17.55 5.02 5.53
CA ALA A 319 -17.18 6.16 6.37
C ALA A 319 -18.11 7.36 6.13
N ARG A 320 -18.40 7.70 4.86
CA ARG A 320 -19.32 8.79 4.51
C ARG A 320 -20.72 8.58 5.07
N LYS A 321 -21.25 7.35 4.99
CA LYS A 321 -22.56 6.98 5.58
C LYS A 321 -22.60 7.23 7.09
N HIS A 322 -21.47 7.06 7.78
CA HIS A 322 -21.33 7.24 9.23
C HIS A 322 -20.89 8.67 9.63
N GLY A 323 -20.89 9.62 8.68
CA GLY A 323 -20.47 11.01 8.93
C GLY A 323 -18.98 11.14 9.20
N PHE A 324 -18.17 10.23 8.65
CA PHE A 324 -16.72 10.23 8.72
C PHE A 324 -16.08 10.31 7.33
N ARG A 325 -14.80 10.65 7.31
CA ARG A 325 -13.89 10.46 6.19
C ARG A 325 -12.80 9.49 6.60
N ALA A 326 -12.68 8.39 5.85
CA ALA A 326 -11.55 7.48 5.96
C ALA A 326 -10.38 8.05 5.16
N LEU A 327 -9.30 8.39 5.86
CA LEU A 327 -8.06 8.88 5.28
C LEU A 327 -7.08 7.71 5.17
N LEU A 328 -6.71 7.38 3.93
CA LEU A 328 -5.76 6.33 3.59
C LEU A 328 -4.36 6.88 3.25
N HIS A 329 -4.19 8.19 3.32
CA HIS A 329 -2.89 8.83 3.10
C HIS A 329 -1.90 8.36 4.18
N GLU A 330 -0.65 8.09 3.81
CA GLU A 330 0.35 7.49 4.71
C GLU A 330 0.75 8.38 5.89
N LYS A 331 0.65 9.70 5.72
CA LYS A 331 0.92 10.69 6.77
C LYS A 331 -0.11 11.84 6.78
N PRO A 332 -1.36 11.60 7.22
CA PRO A 332 -2.40 12.63 7.16
C PRO A 332 -2.10 13.80 8.10
N PHE A 333 -1.52 13.53 9.26
CA PHE A 333 -1.13 14.51 10.28
C PHE A 333 0.37 14.38 10.58
N ALA A 334 1.06 15.50 10.74
CA ALA A 334 2.45 15.46 11.18
C ALA A 334 2.56 15.23 12.69
N GLY A 335 3.76 14.86 13.17
CA GLY A 335 4.02 14.66 14.59
C GLY A 335 3.42 13.39 15.22
N VAL A 336 2.61 12.62 14.49
CA VAL A 336 2.01 11.33 14.92
C VAL A 336 2.42 10.16 14.04
N ASN A 337 2.14 8.91 14.44
CA ASN A 337 2.32 7.72 13.62
C ASN A 337 1.61 7.90 12.27
N GLY A 338 2.25 7.39 11.21
CA GLY A 338 1.62 7.32 9.89
C GLY A 338 0.87 6.01 9.71
N SER A 339 0.11 5.89 8.62
CA SER A 339 -0.63 4.67 8.27
C SER A 339 0.13 3.79 7.29
N GLY A 340 0.41 2.54 7.67
CA GLY A 340 1.03 1.51 6.84
C GLY A 340 0.04 0.56 6.14
N LYS A 341 0.57 -0.29 5.25
CA LYS A 341 -0.14 -1.48 4.76
C LYS A 341 0.77 -2.70 4.77
N HIS A 342 0.94 -3.35 5.91
CA HIS A 342 1.90 -4.46 5.97
C HIS A 342 1.47 -5.61 5.07
N ASN A 343 2.41 -6.15 4.29
CA ASN A 343 2.17 -7.29 3.41
C ASN A 343 2.84 -8.54 4.00
N ASN A 344 2.04 -9.40 4.65
CA ASN A 344 2.47 -10.70 5.15
C ASN A 344 2.49 -11.70 3.97
N TRP A 345 3.67 -12.02 3.48
CA TRP A 345 3.92 -12.83 2.30
C TRP A 345 4.47 -14.21 2.65
N SER A 346 3.94 -15.26 2.02
CA SER A 346 4.44 -16.63 2.15
C SER A 346 4.16 -17.49 0.92
N LEU A 347 4.82 -18.66 0.83
CA LEU A 347 4.64 -19.63 -0.26
C LEU A 347 4.16 -20.98 0.29
N THR A 348 3.12 -21.55 -0.30
CA THR A 348 2.54 -22.85 0.10
C THR A 348 2.38 -23.77 -1.10
N THR A 349 2.82 -25.02 -0.96
CA THR A 349 2.64 -26.04 -2.01
C THR A 349 1.18 -26.47 -2.13
N ASP A 350 0.78 -27.01 -3.29
CA ASP A 350 -0.52 -27.66 -3.48
C ASP A 350 -0.75 -28.88 -2.56
N THR A 351 0.33 -29.43 -2.00
CA THR A 351 0.29 -30.50 -0.98
C THR A 351 0.07 -29.98 0.45
N GLY A 352 -0.06 -28.65 0.64
CA GLY A 352 -0.35 -28.02 1.93
C GLY A 352 0.88 -27.69 2.79
N VAL A 353 2.09 -27.75 2.22
CA VAL A 353 3.34 -27.47 2.92
C VAL A 353 3.69 -25.99 2.79
N LEU A 354 3.82 -25.31 3.94
CA LEU A 354 4.31 -23.93 4.01
C LEU A 354 5.84 -23.91 3.88
N LEU A 355 6.36 -23.25 2.86
CA LEU A 355 7.79 -23.28 2.52
C LEU A 355 8.64 -22.39 3.43
N HIS A 356 8.02 -21.39 4.06
CA HIS A 356 8.64 -20.51 5.05
C HIS A 356 8.41 -20.96 6.50
N ALA A 357 8.00 -22.21 6.71
CA ALA A 357 7.93 -22.81 8.04
C ALA A 357 8.94 -23.94 8.18
N ALA A 358 9.58 -24.00 9.35
CA ALA A 358 10.44 -25.12 9.72
C ALA A 358 9.63 -26.42 9.75
N GLY A 359 10.27 -27.53 9.40
CA GLY A 359 9.64 -28.85 9.41
C GLY A 359 10.12 -29.75 10.52
N LYS A 360 9.68 -31.01 10.47
CA LYS A 360 9.99 -32.01 11.51
C LYS A 360 11.18 -32.90 11.16
N THR A 361 11.63 -32.86 9.90
CA THR A 361 12.73 -33.68 9.41
C THR A 361 13.88 -32.80 8.93
N SER A 362 15.10 -33.34 8.91
CA SER A 362 16.27 -32.62 8.39
C SER A 362 16.09 -32.21 6.93
N GLU A 363 15.35 -33.00 6.13
CA GLU A 363 15.04 -32.67 4.74
C GLU A 363 14.02 -31.52 4.62
N ASP A 364 13.00 -31.49 5.48
CA ASP A 364 12.09 -30.35 5.55
C ASP A 364 12.80 -29.07 6.01
N ASN A 365 13.74 -29.18 6.95
CA ASN A 365 14.51 -28.04 7.43
C ASN A 365 15.49 -27.54 6.35
N LEU A 366 16.09 -28.43 5.56
CA LEU A 366 16.88 -28.03 4.39
C LEU A 366 16.03 -27.26 3.39
N ARG A 367 14.82 -27.74 3.08
CA ARG A 367 13.86 -27.02 2.23
C ARG A 367 13.56 -25.63 2.79
N PHE A 368 13.22 -25.55 4.07
CA PHE A 368 12.95 -24.27 4.75
C PHE A 368 14.13 -23.30 4.60
N VAL A 369 15.36 -23.74 4.87
CA VAL A 369 16.57 -22.91 4.71
C VAL A 369 16.74 -22.44 3.26
N VAL A 370 16.54 -23.31 2.26
CA VAL A 370 16.59 -22.90 0.84
C VAL A 370 15.64 -21.73 0.60
N PHE A 371 14.37 -21.85 1.00
CA PHE A 371 13.39 -20.80 0.72
C PHE A 371 13.64 -19.51 1.51
N ILE A 372 14.18 -19.58 2.73
CA ILE A 372 14.63 -18.39 3.47
C ILE A 372 15.79 -17.71 2.75
N VAL A 373 16.84 -18.44 2.42
CA VAL A 373 18.06 -17.89 1.80
C VAL A 373 17.76 -17.34 0.41
N GLU A 374 16.99 -18.04 -0.41
CA GLU A 374 16.61 -17.53 -1.73
C GLU A 374 15.68 -16.32 -1.68
N THR A 375 14.83 -16.23 -0.64
CA THR A 375 14.07 -15.00 -0.39
C THR A 375 15.03 -13.83 -0.10
N LEU A 376 16.01 -14.02 0.78
CA LEU A 376 17.02 -13.01 1.11
C LEU A 376 17.89 -12.64 -0.10
N MET A 377 18.24 -13.60 -0.95
CA MET A 377 18.98 -13.37 -2.19
C MET A 377 18.20 -12.49 -3.17
N GLY A 378 16.90 -12.78 -3.36
CA GLY A 378 16.02 -11.94 -4.16
C GLY A 378 15.95 -10.51 -3.63
N VAL A 379 15.72 -10.36 -2.31
CA VAL A 379 15.64 -9.05 -1.66
C VAL A 379 16.98 -8.30 -1.74
N TYR A 380 18.10 -8.98 -1.51
CA TYR A 380 19.43 -8.38 -1.56
C TYR A 380 19.78 -7.86 -2.95
N ARG A 381 19.65 -8.72 -3.98
CA ARG A 381 20.01 -8.37 -5.37
C ARG A 381 19.16 -7.24 -5.94
N HIS A 382 17.92 -7.11 -5.47
CA HIS A 382 16.91 -6.19 -6.01
C HIS A 382 16.39 -5.17 -4.99
N ASN A 383 17.18 -4.88 -3.95
CA ASN A 383 16.79 -3.99 -2.85
C ASN A 383 16.38 -2.58 -3.34
N GLY A 384 17.05 -2.06 -4.37
CA GLY A 384 16.74 -0.76 -4.98
C GLY A 384 15.36 -0.72 -5.64
N VAL A 385 15.01 -1.71 -6.47
CA VAL A 385 13.69 -1.75 -7.14
C VAL A 385 12.57 -2.16 -6.19
N LEU A 386 12.85 -2.97 -5.17
CA LEU A 386 11.91 -3.21 -4.07
C LEU A 386 11.57 -1.92 -3.33
N LYS A 387 12.56 -1.07 -3.06
CA LYS A 387 12.32 0.27 -2.51
C LYS A 387 11.49 1.13 -3.46
N ALA A 388 11.80 1.14 -4.75
CA ALA A 388 11.05 1.90 -5.75
C ALA A 388 9.57 1.47 -5.86
N SER A 389 9.28 0.20 -5.56
CA SER A 389 7.92 -0.33 -5.58
C SER A 389 7.00 0.22 -4.49
N ILE A 390 7.57 0.61 -3.35
CA ILE A 390 6.84 1.19 -2.21
C ILE A 390 6.94 2.70 -2.14
N MET A 391 7.83 3.30 -2.92
CA MET A 391 8.09 4.74 -2.88
C MET A 391 6.98 5.51 -3.61
N SER A 392 6.50 6.57 -2.97
CA SER A 392 5.51 7.51 -3.51
C SER A 392 5.65 8.86 -2.80
N ALA A 393 5.07 9.93 -3.35
CA ALA A 393 5.08 11.25 -2.71
C ALA A 393 4.52 11.19 -1.27
N THR A 394 3.49 10.37 -1.06
CA THR A 394 2.78 10.29 0.21
C THR A 394 3.49 9.38 1.22
N ASN A 395 4.01 8.23 0.79
CA ASN A 395 4.74 7.30 1.65
C ASN A 395 6.12 7.85 2.05
N ALA A 396 6.72 8.75 1.25
CA ALA A 396 7.95 9.45 1.62
C ALA A 396 7.81 10.27 2.93
N HIS A 397 6.61 10.76 3.26
CA HIS A 397 6.35 11.45 4.54
C HIS A 397 6.20 10.50 5.73
N ARG A 398 6.06 9.19 5.49
CA ARG A 398 5.89 8.16 6.52
C ARG A 398 7.19 7.46 6.86
N LEU A 399 7.95 7.03 5.85
CA LEU A 399 9.16 6.21 6.04
C LEU A 399 10.22 6.92 6.89
N GLY A 400 10.85 6.19 7.80
CA GLY A 400 11.97 6.68 8.62
C GLY A 400 11.59 7.33 9.95
N GLY A 401 10.36 7.17 10.43
CA GLY A 401 9.97 7.64 11.76
C GLY A 401 8.66 7.04 12.28
N ASN A 402 8.44 7.13 13.60
CA ASN A 402 7.21 6.74 14.29
C ASN A 402 6.66 5.36 13.87
N GLU A 403 7.45 4.31 14.10
CA GLU A 403 7.17 2.89 13.77
C GLU A 403 7.10 2.53 12.28
N ALA A 404 7.32 3.48 11.37
CA ALA A 404 7.50 3.17 9.96
C ALA A 404 8.98 2.90 9.65
N PRO A 405 9.34 1.86 8.90
CA PRO A 405 10.74 1.54 8.60
C PRO A 405 11.42 2.64 7.77
N PRO A 406 12.76 2.78 7.85
CA PRO A 406 13.51 3.71 6.98
C PRO A 406 13.43 3.28 5.52
N ALA A 407 13.76 4.20 4.61
CA ALA A 407 13.87 3.95 3.17
C ALA A 407 15.17 3.20 2.80
N ILE A 408 15.54 2.18 3.60
CA ILE A 408 16.68 1.30 3.39
C ILE A 408 16.15 -0.12 3.56
N ILE A 409 16.05 -0.88 2.47
CA ILE A 409 15.56 -2.25 2.52
C ILE A 409 16.60 -3.14 3.19
N SER A 410 16.21 -3.75 4.30
CA SER A 410 16.97 -4.75 5.05
C SER A 410 16.02 -5.83 5.55
N SER A 411 16.58 -7.00 5.87
CA SER A 411 15.82 -8.15 6.36
C SER A 411 16.14 -8.46 7.82
N PHE A 412 15.10 -8.57 8.64
CA PHE A 412 15.19 -9.04 10.02
C PHE A 412 14.86 -10.54 10.08
N LEU A 413 15.70 -11.33 10.74
CA LEU A 413 15.50 -12.79 10.87
C LEU A 413 15.28 -13.23 12.32
N GLY A 414 15.74 -12.43 13.28
CA GLY A 414 15.79 -12.83 14.69
C GLY A 414 16.95 -13.77 14.98
N LYS A 415 17.32 -13.86 16.25
CA LYS A 415 18.60 -14.48 16.67
C LYS A 415 18.72 -15.94 16.28
N GLN A 416 17.64 -16.72 16.44
CA GLN A 416 17.68 -18.17 16.20
C GLN A 416 17.97 -18.51 14.72
N LEU A 417 17.32 -17.80 13.79
CA LEU A 417 17.51 -18.02 12.37
C LEU A 417 18.87 -17.48 11.91
N THR A 418 19.30 -16.34 12.47
CA THR A 418 20.66 -15.81 12.29
C THR A 418 21.73 -16.83 12.70
N ASP A 419 21.64 -17.37 13.91
CA ASP A 419 22.59 -18.36 14.43
C ASP A 419 22.61 -19.64 13.57
N LEU A 420 21.45 -20.06 13.05
CA LEU A 420 21.34 -21.19 12.13
C LEU A 420 22.06 -20.94 10.80
N LEU A 421 21.84 -19.78 10.17
CA LEU A 421 22.50 -19.43 8.91
C LEU A 421 24.02 -19.30 9.10
N GLU A 422 24.47 -18.71 10.22
CA GLU A 422 25.89 -18.65 10.55
C GLU A 422 26.50 -20.03 10.78
N HIS A 423 25.77 -20.95 11.40
CA HIS A 423 26.22 -22.32 11.59
C HIS A 423 26.40 -23.03 10.24
N ILE A 424 25.44 -22.89 9.32
CA ILE A 424 25.54 -23.48 7.97
C ILE A 424 26.71 -22.88 7.18
N GLU A 425 26.97 -21.58 7.33
CA GLU A 425 28.08 -20.86 6.70
C GLU A 425 29.47 -21.37 7.16
N LYS A 426 29.59 -21.65 8.46
CA LYS A 426 30.87 -21.93 9.16
C LYS A 426 31.17 -23.42 9.38
N ALA A 427 30.16 -24.28 9.50
CA ALA A 427 30.35 -25.71 9.78
C ALA A 427 31.07 -26.42 8.63
N ASP A 428 31.91 -27.41 8.96
CA ASP A 428 32.57 -28.22 7.94
C ASP A 428 31.56 -29.14 7.23
N LYS A 429 31.83 -29.54 5.97
CA LYS A 429 30.93 -30.46 5.23
C LYS A 429 30.72 -31.76 6.03
N ASP A 430 31.77 -32.31 6.60
CA ASP A 430 31.71 -33.57 7.34
C ASP A 430 30.95 -33.45 8.68
N GLU A 431 30.84 -32.24 9.25
CA GLU A 431 30.06 -31.97 10.46
C GLU A 431 28.55 -31.96 10.17
N LEU A 432 28.15 -31.45 8.99
CA LEU A 432 26.75 -31.45 8.53
C LEU A 432 26.29 -32.81 7.96
N PHE A 433 27.21 -33.75 7.77
CA PHE A 433 26.95 -35.10 7.29
C PHE A 433 27.46 -36.14 8.30
N THR A 434 26.75 -36.33 9.42
CA THR A 434 27.14 -37.38 10.37
C THR A 434 26.90 -38.79 9.81
N VAL A 435 27.95 -39.63 9.84
CA VAL A 435 27.89 -41.03 9.42
C VAL A 435 27.17 -41.86 10.50
N ALA A 436 25.86 -42.07 10.33
CA ALA A 436 25.06 -42.90 11.23
C ALA A 436 25.13 -44.41 10.85
N GLY A 437 26.32 -45.02 10.95
CA GLY A 437 26.51 -46.47 10.82
C GLY A 437 25.89 -47.10 9.55
N LYS A 438 25.48 -48.38 9.64
CA LYS A 438 24.96 -49.20 8.51
C LYS A 438 23.65 -48.69 7.84
N LYS A 439 23.20 -47.45 8.08
CA LYS A 439 21.98 -46.86 7.51
C LYS A 439 22.19 -45.63 6.62
N GLY A 440 23.43 -45.31 6.23
CA GLY A 440 23.73 -44.24 5.28
C GLY A 440 23.99 -42.88 5.95
N ILE A 441 24.33 -41.88 5.12
CA ILE A 441 24.70 -40.52 5.53
C ILE A 441 23.46 -39.82 6.11
N LYS A 442 23.57 -39.24 7.32
CA LYS A 442 22.50 -38.47 7.96
C LYS A 442 22.84 -36.98 7.86
N LEU A 443 21.87 -36.18 7.43
CA LEU A 443 21.98 -34.72 7.36
C LEU A 443 21.86 -34.17 8.79
N ASP A 444 22.94 -33.59 9.34
CA ASP A 444 22.99 -33.01 10.67
C ASP A 444 22.65 -31.51 10.61
N ILE A 445 21.50 -31.18 10.03
CA ILE A 445 20.88 -29.87 10.23
C ILE A 445 20.18 -29.94 11.57
N PRO A 446 20.51 -29.06 12.54
CA PRO A 446 19.85 -29.04 13.84
C PRO A 446 18.33 -29.05 13.67
N GLU A 447 17.63 -29.84 14.50
CA GLU A 447 16.17 -29.75 14.58
C GLU A 447 15.84 -28.33 15.03
N ILE A 448 15.23 -27.55 14.15
CA ILE A 448 14.81 -26.18 14.44
C ILE A 448 13.58 -26.32 15.33
N PRO A 449 13.64 -25.93 16.63
CA PRO A 449 12.46 -25.95 17.49
C PRO A 449 11.36 -25.11 16.83
N GLU A 450 10.09 -25.40 17.11
CA GLU A 450 8.99 -24.51 16.68
C GLU A 450 9.35 -23.06 17.02
N LEU A 451 9.58 -22.27 15.97
CA LEU A 451 10.11 -20.91 16.07
C LEU A 451 9.15 -20.09 16.93
N MET A 452 9.52 -19.84 18.18
CA MET A 452 8.87 -18.86 19.01
C MET A 452 9.23 -17.48 18.46
N ILE A 453 8.23 -16.64 18.22
CA ILE A 453 8.41 -15.28 17.69
C ILE A 453 9.47 -14.56 18.54
N ASP A 454 10.64 -14.29 17.95
CA ASP A 454 11.67 -13.49 18.57
C ASP A 454 11.19 -12.03 18.56
N ASN A 455 10.65 -11.59 19.70
CA ASN A 455 10.11 -10.24 19.89
C ASN A 455 11.22 -9.18 20.05
N THR A 456 12.38 -9.32 19.40
CA THR A 456 13.50 -8.38 19.52
C THR A 456 13.33 -7.15 18.63
N ASP A 457 12.66 -7.24 17.48
CA ASP A 457 12.24 -6.07 16.67
C ASP A 457 10.94 -5.43 17.19
N ARG A 458 10.94 -5.02 18.47
CA ARG A 458 9.75 -4.46 19.13
C ARG A 458 9.25 -3.18 18.48
N ASN A 459 10.16 -2.36 17.95
CA ASN A 459 9.85 -1.06 17.35
C ASN A 459 9.53 -1.17 15.85
N ARG A 460 9.41 -2.40 15.32
CA ARG A 460 9.06 -2.69 13.92
C ARG A 460 9.91 -1.94 12.90
N THR A 461 11.19 -1.71 13.22
CA THR A 461 12.06 -0.82 12.44
C THR A 461 12.56 -1.45 11.14
N SER A 462 12.48 -2.78 11.04
CA SER A 462 12.86 -3.49 9.83
C SER A 462 11.76 -3.40 8.77
N PRO A 463 12.11 -3.06 7.51
CA PRO A 463 11.15 -3.03 6.43
C PRO A 463 10.68 -4.43 6.03
N PHE A 464 11.53 -5.46 6.13
CA PHE A 464 11.20 -6.83 5.72
C PHE A 464 11.56 -7.80 6.84
N ALA A 465 10.57 -8.29 7.59
CA ALA A 465 10.82 -9.07 8.80
C ALA A 465 10.29 -10.51 8.68
N PHE A 466 11.11 -11.50 9.00
CA PHE A 466 10.64 -12.86 9.18
C PHE A 466 9.91 -12.99 10.52
N THR A 467 8.62 -13.33 10.48
CA THR A 467 7.74 -13.39 11.67
C THR A 467 7.37 -14.82 12.07
N GLY A 468 8.28 -15.76 11.79
CA GLY A 468 8.23 -17.16 12.24
C GLY A 468 7.76 -18.15 11.17
N ASN A 469 6.80 -17.78 10.32
CA ASN A 469 6.29 -18.65 9.25
C ASN A 469 6.02 -17.94 7.92
N ARG A 470 6.42 -16.66 7.82
CA ARG A 470 6.17 -15.77 6.69
C ARG A 470 7.09 -14.55 6.82
N PHE A 471 7.18 -13.76 5.76
CA PHE A 471 7.82 -12.44 5.81
C PHE A 471 6.78 -11.34 5.82
N GLU A 472 6.99 -10.33 6.64
CA GLU A 472 6.14 -9.14 6.76
C GLU A 472 6.87 -7.96 6.10
N PHE A 473 6.32 -7.44 5.01
CA PHE A 473 6.84 -6.27 4.32
C PHE A 473 6.13 -5.00 4.80
N ARG A 474 6.78 -4.25 5.71
CA ARG A 474 6.20 -3.12 6.44
C ARG A 474 6.33 -1.76 5.73
N ALA A 475 7.22 -1.67 4.74
CA ALA A 475 7.50 -0.40 4.04
C ALA A 475 6.38 0.04 3.07
N VAL A 476 5.39 -0.81 2.81
CA VAL A 476 4.28 -0.53 1.90
C VAL A 476 3.34 0.53 2.52
N GLY A 477 2.95 1.53 1.72
CA GLY A 477 2.06 2.61 2.15
C GLY A 477 0.58 2.21 2.24
N SER A 478 -0.17 2.86 3.12
CA SER A 478 -1.62 2.66 3.32
C SER A 478 -2.50 3.01 2.11
N GLU A 479 -2.06 3.87 1.19
CA GLU A 479 -2.79 4.16 -0.06
C GLU A 479 -2.38 3.22 -1.20
N ALA A 480 -1.14 2.70 -1.17
CA ALA A 480 -0.54 1.95 -2.28
C ALA A 480 -1.29 0.66 -2.63
N ASN A 481 -1.36 0.31 -3.91
CA ASN A 481 -1.82 -1.01 -4.33
C ASN A 481 -0.79 -2.08 -3.94
N CYS A 482 -1.19 -3.10 -3.16
CA CYS A 482 -0.32 -4.21 -2.75
C CYS A 482 0.44 -4.85 -3.92
N ALA A 483 -0.19 -4.91 -5.12
CA ALA A 483 0.40 -5.45 -6.33
C ALA A 483 1.76 -4.82 -6.65
N SER A 484 1.97 -3.52 -6.43
CA SER A 484 3.23 -2.85 -6.79
C SER A 484 4.43 -3.54 -6.15
N SER A 485 4.34 -3.81 -4.85
CA SER A 485 5.36 -4.48 -4.06
C SER A 485 5.45 -5.97 -4.34
N MET A 486 4.30 -6.64 -4.52
CA MET A 486 4.24 -8.08 -4.74
C MET A 486 4.79 -8.47 -6.12
N ILE A 487 4.57 -7.65 -7.16
CA ILE A 487 5.16 -7.86 -8.49
C ILE A 487 6.69 -7.95 -8.36
N VAL A 488 7.31 -6.98 -7.69
CA VAL A 488 8.77 -6.93 -7.55
C VAL A 488 9.27 -8.06 -6.66
N LEU A 489 8.65 -8.28 -5.49
CA LEU A 489 9.06 -9.34 -4.56
C LEU A 489 8.96 -10.73 -5.20
N ASN A 490 7.82 -11.06 -5.80
CA ASN A 490 7.62 -12.37 -6.42
C ASN A 490 8.62 -12.61 -7.56
N THR A 491 8.90 -11.59 -8.36
CA THR A 491 9.82 -11.71 -9.51
C THR A 491 11.28 -11.84 -9.03
N ALA A 492 11.67 -11.08 -8.00
CA ALA A 492 13.01 -11.16 -7.42
C ALA A 492 13.29 -12.53 -6.80
N VAL A 493 12.31 -13.09 -6.07
CA VAL A 493 12.44 -14.42 -5.49
C VAL A 493 12.39 -15.51 -6.58
N ALA A 494 11.57 -15.35 -7.62
CA ALA A 494 11.53 -16.27 -8.77
C ALA A 494 12.88 -16.36 -9.50
N GLU A 495 13.54 -15.21 -9.73
CA GLU A 495 14.88 -15.18 -10.33
C GLU A 495 15.91 -15.89 -9.42
N ALA A 496 15.88 -15.61 -8.11
CA ALA A 496 16.77 -16.24 -7.15
C ALA A 496 16.62 -17.78 -7.16
N LEU A 497 15.40 -18.28 -7.04
CA LEU A 497 15.07 -19.71 -7.09
C LEU A 497 15.48 -20.37 -8.41
N THR A 498 15.32 -19.66 -9.54
CA THR A 498 15.75 -20.16 -10.85
C THR A 498 17.27 -20.32 -10.93
N HIS A 499 18.03 -19.29 -10.54
CA HIS A 499 19.50 -19.35 -10.51
C HIS A 499 20.03 -20.37 -9.49
N PHE A 500 19.34 -20.53 -8.36
CA PHE A 500 19.63 -21.57 -7.38
C PHE A 500 19.52 -22.96 -8.01
N LYS A 501 18.38 -23.25 -8.66
CA LYS A 501 18.14 -24.51 -9.35
C LYS A 501 19.20 -24.81 -10.41
N GLU A 502 19.54 -23.84 -11.26
CA GLU A 502 20.55 -24.01 -12.30
C GLU A 502 21.92 -24.39 -11.73
N ARG A 503 22.36 -23.73 -10.65
CA ARG A 503 23.64 -24.05 -9.99
C ARG A 503 23.63 -25.42 -9.32
N VAL A 504 22.54 -25.78 -8.64
CA VAL A 504 22.39 -27.11 -8.01
C VAL A 504 22.38 -28.22 -9.06
N ASP A 505 21.61 -28.07 -10.14
CA ASP A 505 21.53 -29.05 -11.23
C ASP A 505 22.90 -29.23 -11.91
N ALA A 506 23.68 -28.15 -12.06
CA ALA A 506 25.03 -28.21 -12.62
C ALA A 506 26.01 -29.00 -11.73
N LEU A 507 25.87 -28.94 -10.39
CA LEU A 507 26.67 -29.75 -9.46
C LEU A 507 26.23 -31.22 -9.47
N ILE A 508 24.92 -31.48 -9.48
CA ILE A 508 24.38 -32.83 -9.59
C ILE A 508 24.85 -33.50 -10.90
N ALA A 509 24.85 -32.77 -12.01
CA ALA A 509 25.35 -33.26 -13.30
C ALA A 509 26.86 -33.59 -13.29
N LYS A 510 27.65 -32.96 -12.40
CA LYS A 510 29.07 -33.28 -12.16
C LYS A 510 29.28 -34.49 -11.23
N GLY A 511 28.21 -35.10 -10.73
CA GLY A 511 28.24 -36.30 -9.90
C GLY A 511 28.14 -36.05 -8.39
N GLU A 512 27.88 -34.80 -7.97
CA GLU A 512 27.64 -34.50 -6.56
C GLU A 512 26.24 -34.97 -6.11
N SER A 513 26.11 -35.40 -4.84
CA SER A 513 24.81 -35.79 -4.32
C SER A 513 23.88 -34.58 -4.17
N LYS A 514 22.57 -34.78 -4.36
CA LYS A 514 21.52 -33.74 -4.25
C LYS A 514 21.71 -32.84 -3.02
N ASN A 515 21.80 -33.42 -1.82
CA ASN A 515 21.87 -32.66 -0.58
C ASN A 515 23.19 -31.90 -0.44
N SER A 516 24.30 -32.46 -0.93
CA SER A 516 25.60 -31.80 -0.91
C SER A 516 25.63 -30.60 -1.87
N ALA A 517 25.11 -30.79 -3.08
CA ALA A 517 24.98 -29.70 -4.07
C ALA A 517 24.11 -28.55 -3.55
N ILE A 518 22.97 -28.87 -2.90
CA ILE A 518 22.10 -27.87 -2.27
C ILE A 518 22.86 -27.09 -1.19
N ILE A 519 23.55 -27.77 -0.27
CA ILE A 519 24.28 -27.12 0.84
C ILE A 519 25.39 -26.20 0.30
N ASP A 520 26.09 -26.61 -0.75
CA ASP A 520 27.16 -25.80 -1.35
C ASP A 520 26.65 -24.48 -1.90
N VAL A 521 25.55 -24.55 -2.66
CA VAL A 521 24.93 -23.36 -3.25
C VAL A 521 24.35 -22.46 -2.15
N ILE A 522 23.62 -23.03 -1.17
CA ILE A 522 23.07 -22.27 -0.03
C ILE A 522 24.18 -21.53 0.72
N ARG A 523 25.33 -22.17 0.98
CA ARG A 523 26.44 -21.53 1.72
C ARG A 523 27.01 -20.33 0.97
N GLU A 524 27.15 -20.44 -0.34
CA GLU A 524 27.55 -19.31 -1.17
C GLU A 524 26.53 -18.17 -1.09
N ASP A 525 25.25 -18.51 -1.13
CA ASP A 525 24.17 -17.53 -1.09
C ASP A 525 24.04 -16.85 0.28
N ILE A 526 24.18 -17.58 1.39
CA ILE A 526 24.22 -17.01 2.75
C ILE A 526 25.31 -15.93 2.85
N ARG A 527 26.51 -16.23 2.32
CA ARG A 527 27.61 -15.24 2.30
C ARG A 527 27.28 -14.04 1.43
N THR A 528 26.61 -14.29 0.30
CA THR A 528 26.29 -13.26 -0.68
C THR A 528 25.19 -12.32 -0.19
N CYS A 529 24.10 -12.83 0.38
CA CYS A 529 23.01 -12.00 0.91
C CYS A 529 23.28 -11.43 2.29
N LYS A 530 24.34 -11.83 2.99
CA LYS A 530 24.71 -11.31 4.32
C LYS A 530 24.58 -9.79 4.49
N PRO A 531 24.90 -8.94 3.50
CA PRO A 531 24.75 -7.49 3.65
C PRO A 531 23.29 -7.03 3.89
N ILE A 532 22.28 -7.74 3.39
CA ILE A 532 20.86 -7.38 3.55
C ILE A 532 20.34 -7.66 4.97
N HIS A 533 20.99 -8.56 5.70
CA HIS A 533 20.55 -9.02 7.00
C HIS A 533 20.94 -8.02 8.09
N PHE A 534 19.95 -7.52 8.82
CA PHE A 534 20.13 -6.54 9.89
C PHE A 534 19.08 -6.71 10.98
N ASP A 535 19.53 -7.08 12.18
CA ASP A 535 18.68 -7.26 13.37
C ASP A 535 18.78 -6.07 14.37
N GLY A 536 19.31 -4.93 13.92
CA GLY A 536 19.53 -3.74 14.76
C GLY A 536 18.45 -2.65 14.63
N ASN A 537 18.72 -1.47 15.21
CA ASN A 537 17.83 -0.33 15.12
C ASN A 537 17.93 0.34 13.74
N GLY A 538 16.90 0.21 12.91
CA GLY A 538 16.86 0.79 11.56
C GLY A 538 16.87 2.32 11.50
N TYR A 539 16.59 3.02 12.61
CA TYR A 539 16.55 4.48 12.62
C TYR A 539 17.87 5.17 12.88
N SER A 540 18.91 4.41 13.24
CA SER A 540 20.14 5.01 13.71
C SER A 540 20.98 5.55 12.54
N ASP A 541 21.66 6.68 12.73
CA ASP A 541 22.58 7.23 11.72
C ASP A 541 23.73 6.26 11.43
N GLU A 542 24.11 5.44 12.43
CA GLU A 542 25.08 4.37 12.25
C GLU A 542 24.60 3.32 11.23
N TRP A 543 23.32 2.97 11.25
CA TRP A 543 22.75 2.04 10.28
C TRP A 543 22.78 2.61 8.86
N VAL A 544 22.49 3.91 8.68
CA VAL A 544 22.55 4.54 7.34
C VAL A 544 23.97 4.46 6.76
N GLU A 545 24.98 4.75 7.57
CA GLU A 545 26.38 4.68 7.14
C GLU A 545 26.85 3.24 6.92
N GLU A 546 26.41 2.31 7.77
CA GLU A 546 26.71 0.89 7.63
C GLU A 546 26.06 0.28 6.38
N ALA A 547 24.78 0.57 6.14
CA ALA A 547 24.04 0.12 4.96
C ALA A 547 24.72 0.56 3.66
N ARG A 548 25.23 1.80 3.61
CA ARG A 548 26.01 2.32 2.48
C ARG A 548 27.29 1.52 2.27
N LYS A 549 28.04 1.21 3.34
CA LYS A 549 29.25 0.36 3.26
C LYS A 549 28.95 -1.07 2.80
N ARG A 550 27.77 -1.57 3.17
CA ARG A 550 27.23 -2.88 2.77
C ARG A 550 26.70 -2.92 1.33
N GLY A 551 26.66 -1.78 0.64
CA GLY A 551 26.19 -1.68 -0.75
C GLY A 551 24.65 -1.69 -0.90
N LEU A 552 23.92 -1.40 0.18
CA LEU A 552 22.46 -1.26 0.14
C LEU A 552 22.05 0.11 -0.41
N ASP A 553 20.92 0.16 -1.12
CA ASP A 553 20.43 1.43 -1.66
C ASP A 553 19.90 2.35 -0.55
N CYS A 554 20.64 3.44 -0.31
CA CYS A 554 20.34 4.45 0.71
C CYS A 554 19.78 5.76 0.13
N GLU A 555 19.37 5.78 -1.15
CA GLU A 555 18.76 6.97 -1.76
C GLU A 555 17.41 7.28 -1.09
N THR A 556 17.16 8.55 -0.79
CA THR A 556 15.95 9.03 -0.10
C THR A 556 15.08 9.89 -1.00
N SER A 557 15.64 10.46 -2.07
CA SER A 557 14.89 11.25 -3.04
C SER A 557 13.90 10.37 -3.80
N CYS A 558 12.62 10.53 -3.49
CA CYS A 558 11.52 9.79 -4.11
C CYS A 558 11.63 9.72 -5.66
N PRO A 559 11.81 10.83 -6.40
CA PRO A 559 11.93 10.77 -7.86
C PRO A 559 13.20 10.07 -8.35
N VAL A 560 14.32 10.15 -7.62
CA VAL A 560 15.57 9.44 -8.00
C VAL A 560 15.45 7.95 -7.73
N VAL A 561 14.79 7.54 -6.66
CA VAL A 561 14.53 6.12 -6.35
C VAL A 561 13.78 5.42 -7.49
N PHE A 562 12.90 6.11 -8.21
CA PHE A 562 12.18 5.51 -9.36
C PHE A 562 13.13 5.04 -10.47
N ASP A 563 14.32 5.63 -10.61
CA ASP A 563 15.32 5.17 -11.59
C ASP A 563 15.69 3.69 -11.41
N ARG A 564 15.56 3.14 -10.20
CA ARG A 564 15.88 1.73 -9.89
C ARG A 564 15.08 0.72 -10.71
N TYR A 565 13.92 1.08 -11.24
CA TYR A 565 13.18 0.23 -12.19
C TYR A 565 13.91 0.06 -13.53
N MET A 566 14.76 1.01 -13.91
CA MET A 566 15.51 1.03 -15.16
C MET A 566 16.97 0.60 -15.01
N ASP A 567 17.41 0.25 -13.80
CA ASP A 567 18.71 -0.41 -13.61
C ASP A 567 18.76 -1.70 -14.45
N GLU A 568 19.90 -1.96 -15.10
CA GLU A 568 20.02 -3.09 -16.01
C GLU A 568 19.79 -4.45 -15.32
N SER A 569 20.06 -4.55 -14.02
CA SER A 569 19.71 -5.73 -13.21
C SER A 569 18.19 -5.90 -13.07
N SER A 570 17.47 -4.82 -12.80
CA SER A 570 16.00 -4.82 -12.65
C SER A 570 15.31 -5.16 -13.97
N VAL A 571 15.73 -4.52 -15.07
CA VAL A 571 15.17 -4.78 -16.40
C VAL A 571 15.39 -6.23 -16.81
N ARG A 572 16.62 -6.74 -16.64
CA ARG A 572 16.95 -8.14 -16.96
C ARG A 572 16.10 -9.12 -16.16
N MET A 573 15.91 -8.86 -14.86
CA MET A 573 15.08 -9.71 -13.99
C MET A 573 13.63 -9.77 -14.50
N PHE A 574 13.00 -8.63 -14.81
CA PHE A 574 11.62 -8.63 -15.30
C PHE A 574 11.47 -9.29 -16.67
N GLU A 575 12.44 -9.09 -17.58
CA GLU A 575 12.41 -9.67 -18.92
C GLU A 575 12.69 -11.18 -18.90
N SER A 576 13.69 -11.64 -18.13
CA SER A 576 14.04 -13.06 -18.03
C SER A 576 12.91 -13.89 -17.41
N MET A 577 12.19 -13.31 -16.44
CA MET A 577 11.04 -13.94 -15.80
C MET A 577 9.72 -13.73 -16.56
N ASN A 578 9.74 -13.07 -17.73
CA ASN A 578 8.56 -12.76 -18.56
C ASN A 578 7.44 -11.99 -17.82
N VAL A 579 7.81 -11.09 -16.91
CA VAL A 579 6.85 -10.32 -16.10
C VAL A 579 6.54 -8.97 -16.75
N MET A 580 7.58 -8.19 -17.05
CA MET A 580 7.46 -6.89 -17.71
C MET A 580 8.62 -6.67 -18.69
N LYS A 581 8.34 -5.93 -19.76
CA LYS A 581 9.33 -5.50 -20.74
C LYS A 581 9.92 -4.13 -20.38
N ARG A 582 11.09 -3.80 -20.93
CA ARG A 582 11.72 -2.47 -20.73
C ARG A 582 10.80 -1.28 -21.04
N ASN A 583 9.96 -1.37 -22.08
CA ASN A 583 9.02 -0.30 -22.40
C ASN A 583 7.92 -0.12 -21.34
N GLU A 584 7.37 -1.22 -20.80
CA GLU A 584 6.43 -1.22 -19.66
C GLU A 584 7.05 -0.57 -18.42
N LEU A 585 8.31 -0.89 -18.11
CA LEU A 585 9.04 -0.30 -16.98
C LEU A 585 9.25 1.21 -17.16
N LYS A 586 9.70 1.62 -18.35
CA LYS A 586 9.91 3.04 -18.67
C LYS A 586 8.63 3.86 -18.49
N ALA A 587 7.50 3.33 -18.94
CA ALA A 587 6.22 4.04 -18.84
C ALA A 587 5.70 4.14 -17.41
N ARG A 588 5.88 3.08 -16.61
CA ARG A 588 5.53 3.12 -15.17
C ARG A 588 6.35 4.17 -14.44
N ASN A 589 7.63 4.30 -14.78
CA ASN A 589 8.47 5.37 -14.24
C ASN A 589 7.98 6.76 -14.63
N GLU A 590 7.64 6.96 -15.91
CA GLU A 590 7.06 8.22 -16.39
C GLU A 590 5.79 8.58 -15.59
N VAL A 591 4.88 7.62 -15.42
CA VAL A 591 3.64 7.81 -14.63
C VAL A 591 3.95 8.13 -13.17
N LYS A 592 4.97 7.49 -12.58
CA LYS A 592 5.39 7.76 -11.19
C LYS A 592 5.96 9.17 -11.04
N TRP A 593 6.82 9.65 -11.94
CA TRP A 593 7.33 11.02 -11.93
C TRP A 593 6.23 12.06 -12.13
N GLU A 594 5.33 11.82 -13.09
CA GLU A 594 4.18 12.69 -13.36
C GLU A 594 3.26 12.78 -12.14
N THR A 595 2.94 11.63 -11.52
CA THR A 595 2.09 11.56 -10.32
C THR A 595 2.73 12.27 -9.15
N TYR A 596 4.03 12.04 -8.91
CA TYR A 596 4.79 12.73 -7.85
C TYR A 596 4.73 14.25 -8.05
N THR A 597 5.08 14.71 -9.25
CA THR A 597 5.06 16.12 -9.62
C THR A 597 3.69 16.75 -9.39
N LYS A 598 2.62 16.09 -9.84
CA LYS A 598 1.25 16.57 -9.67
C LYS A 598 0.82 16.64 -8.21
N LYS A 599 1.13 15.62 -7.40
CA LYS A 599 0.81 15.63 -5.96
C LYS A 599 1.50 16.80 -5.26
N ILE A 600 2.83 16.93 -5.38
CA ILE A 600 3.58 18.04 -4.76
C ILE A 600 3.13 19.40 -5.31
N GLN A 601 2.79 19.47 -6.60
CA GLN A 601 2.26 20.71 -7.20
C GLN A 601 0.93 21.12 -6.58
N ILE A 602 0.00 20.18 -6.36
CA ILE A 602 -1.29 20.48 -5.73
C ILE A 602 -1.06 20.96 -4.30
N GLU A 603 -0.21 20.28 -3.53
CA GLU A 603 0.17 20.70 -2.17
C GLU A 603 0.74 22.13 -2.16
N ALA A 604 1.70 22.42 -3.04
CA ALA A 604 2.32 23.75 -3.15
C ALA A 604 1.32 24.85 -3.52
N ARG A 605 0.33 24.55 -4.38
CA ARG A 605 -0.74 25.50 -4.71
C ARG A 605 -1.65 25.74 -3.53
N VAL A 606 -2.07 24.68 -2.84
CA VAL A 606 -3.02 24.76 -1.73
C VAL A 606 -2.40 25.47 -0.53
N ILE A 607 -1.15 25.16 -0.16
CA ILE A 607 -0.48 25.86 0.95
C ILE A 607 -0.31 27.34 0.61
N GLY A 608 0.12 27.70 -0.60
CA GLY A 608 0.25 29.10 -1.02
C GLY A 608 -1.08 29.86 -0.96
N ASP A 609 -2.15 29.27 -1.50
CA ASP A 609 -3.48 29.91 -1.55
C ASP A 609 -4.10 30.06 -0.15
N LEU A 610 -4.06 29.01 0.69
CA LEU A 610 -4.58 29.06 2.05
C LEU A 610 -3.82 30.06 2.92
N THR A 611 -2.51 30.15 2.72
CA THR A 611 -1.66 31.08 3.46
C THR A 611 -2.06 32.53 3.20
N MET A 612 -2.19 32.91 1.92
CA MET A 612 -2.55 34.28 1.52
C MET A 612 -4.00 34.63 1.84
N ASN A 613 -4.93 33.69 1.70
CA ASN A 613 -6.36 33.97 1.81
C ASN A 613 -6.95 33.71 3.21
N HIS A 614 -6.34 32.84 4.01
CA HIS A 614 -6.86 32.45 5.32
C HIS A 614 -5.93 32.84 6.47
N ILE A 615 -4.63 32.52 6.37
CA ILE A 615 -3.69 32.69 7.50
C ILE A 615 -3.28 34.15 7.70
N ILE A 616 -2.72 34.79 6.67
CA ILE A 616 -2.24 36.18 6.76
C ILE A 616 -3.37 37.15 7.16
N PRO A 617 -4.57 37.12 6.54
CA PRO A 617 -5.66 38.03 6.92
C PRO A 617 -6.06 37.91 8.39
N VAL A 618 -6.09 36.68 8.92
CA VAL A 618 -6.43 36.41 10.32
C VAL A 618 -5.32 36.93 11.26
N ALA A 619 -4.06 36.69 10.91
CA ALA A 619 -2.92 37.17 11.68
C ALA A 619 -2.87 38.71 11.73
N THR A 620 -3.05 39.37 10.58
CA THR A 620 -3.09 40.84 10.46
C THR A 620 -4.29 41.44 11.18
N HIS A 621 -5.45 40.77 11.16
CA HIS A 621 -6.63 41.19 11.92
C HIS A 621 -6.34 41.20 13.42
N TYR A 622 -5.76 40.12 13.95
CA TYR A 622 -5.39 40.03 15.36
C TYR A 622 -4.29 41.04 15.73
N GLN A 623 -3.29 41.21 14.88
CA GLN A 623 -2.25 42.22 15.06
C GLN A 623 -2.83 43.64 15.17
N SER A 624 -3.84 43.96 14.34
CA SER A 624 -4.53 45.25 14.39
C SER A 624 -5.29 45.46 15.70
N GLN A 625 -5.91 44.41 16.25
CA GLN A 625 -6.58 44.46 17.56
C GLN A 625 -5.57 44.73 18.68
N LEU A 626 -4.42 44.05 18.66
CA LEU A 626 -3.35 44.26 19.64
C LEU A 626 -2.77 45.68 19.54
N ALA A 627 -2.51 46.17 18.32
CA ALA A 627 -2.00 47.51 18.09
C ALA A 627 -2.96 48.59 18.64
N LYS A 628 -4.27 48.42 18.39
CA LYS A 628 -5.31 49.28 18.96
C LYS A 628 -5.35 49.23 20.48
N ASN A 629 -5.17 48.05 21.08
CA ASN A 629 -5.07 47.91 22.54
C ASN A 629 -3.88 48.71 23.09
N VAL A 630 -2.69 48.60 22.48
CA VAL A 630 -1.51 49.38 22.88
C VAL A 630 -1.77 50.89 22.77
N GLN A 631 -2.40 51.34 21.67
CA GLN A 631 -2.74 52.75 21.49
C GLN A 631 -3.68 53.25 22.61
N ASN A 632 -4.74 52.50 22.91
CA ASN A 632 -5.67 52.85 23.98
C ASN A 632 -4.98 52.89 25.36
N MET A 633 -4.03 51.99 25.63
CA MET A 633 -3.26 52.00 26.87
C MET A 633 -2.41 53.27 27.00
N ILE A 634 -1.80 53.73 25.90
CA ILE A 634 -1.04 54.99 25.85
C ILE A 634 -1.94 56.18 26.17
N ASP A 635 -3.17 56.19 25.65
CA ASP A 635 -4.13 57.26 25.89
C ASP A 635 -4.62 57.30 27.35
N ILE A 636 -4.71 56.14 28.03
CA ILE A 636 -5.21 56.01 29.41
C ILE A 636 -4.12 56.30 30.45
N PHE A 637 -2.94 55.69 30.32
CA PHE A 637 -1.88 55.69 31.34
C PHE A 637 -0.71 56.63 31.01
N GLY A 638 -0.71 57.25 29.83
CA GLY A 638 0.44 57.99 29.32
C GLY A 638 1.55 57.07 28.80
N ARG A 639 2.43 57.64 27.96
CA ARG A 639 3.36 56.86 27.13
C ARG A 639 4.30 55.94 27.92
N GLU A 640 4.90 56.43 29.01
CA GLU A 640 5.95 55.68 29.71
C GLU A 640 5.40 54.46 30.47
N GLU A 641 4.28 54.63 31.17
CA GLU A 641 3.63 53.55 31.91
C GLU A 641 2.97 52.54 30.96
N ALA A 642 2.28 53.03 29.92
CA ALA A 642 1.63 52.17 28.94
C ALA A 642 2.59 51.26 28.18
N LEU A 643 3.78 51.74 27.80
CA LEU A 643 4.80 50.94 27.12
C LEU A 643 5.34 49.81 28.01
N LYS A 644 5.49 50.06 29.32
CA LYS A 644 5.88 49.02 30.29
C LYS A 644 4.76 47.98 30.45
N LEU A 645 3.50 48.43 30.59
CA LEU A 645 2.35 47.54 30.76
C LEU A 645 2.02 46.72 29.49
N SER A 646 2.37 47.24 28.31
CA SER A 646 2.05 46.64 27.01
C SER A 646 3.21 45.91 26.34
N GLU A 647 4.31 45.65 27.07
CA GLU A 647 5.53 45.03 26.54
C GLU A 647 5.24 43.70 25.81
N ARG A 648 4.39 42.85 26.40
CA ARG A 648 3.97 41.57 25.81
C ARG A 648 3.23 41.78 24.48
N ASN A 649 2.30 42.73 24.42
CA ASN A 649 1.53 43.00 23.20
C ASN A 649 2.43 43.54 22.09
N LEU A 650 3.38 44.42 22.42
CA LEU A 650 4.39 44.91 21.47
C LEU A 650 5.26 43.79 20.91
N LYS A 651 5.66 42.83 21.76
CA LYS A 651 6.41 41.64 21.31
C LYS A 651 5.60 40.80 20.35
N ILE A 652 4.34 40.51 20.67
CA ILE A 652 3.44 39.72 19.81
C ILE A 652 3.20 40.44 18.47
N ILE A 653 2.93 41.75 18.49
CA ILE A 653 2.72 42.53 17.26
C ILE A 653 3.93 42.42 16.33
N ARG A 654 5.15 42.54 16.89
CA ARG A 654 6.40 42.40 16.13
C ARG A 654 6.56 41.00 15.57
N GLU A 655 6.36 39.98 16.40
CA GLU A 655 6.50 38.59 15.99
C GLU A 655 5.50 38.22 14.88
N ILE A 656 4.25 38.71 14.96
CA ILE A 656 3.29 38.53 13.87
C ILE A 656 3.79 39.22 12.60
N ALA A 657 4.28 40.47 12.67
CA ALA A 657 4.77 41.20 11.51
C ALA A 657 5.94 40.47 10.81
N GLU A 658 6.94 40.04 11.59
CA GLU A 658 8.12 39.34 11.10
C GLU A 658 7.74 38.02 10.44
N ARG A 659 6.84 37.25 11.06
CA ARG A 659 6.37 35.97 10.51
C ARG A 659 5.52 36.14 9.26
N THR A 660 4.58 37.09 9.24
CA THR A 660 3.76 37.33 8.04
C THR A 660 4.62 37.78 6.87
N GLN A 661 5.63 38.63 7.11
CA GLN A 661 6.57 39.05 6.07
C GLN A 661 7.40 37.88 5.52
N ALA A 662 7.92 37.02 6.42
CA ALA A 662 8.66 35.83 6.02
C ALA A 662 7.78 34.91 5.15
N ILE A 663 6.56 34.64 5.59
CA ILE A 663 5.58 33.83 4.86
C ILE A 663 5.30 34.40 3.46
N GLU A 664 5.02 35.71 3.35
CA GLU A 664 4.76 36.35 2.04
C GLU A 664 5.94 36.16 1.09
N THR A 665 7.16 36.37 1.59
CA THR A 665 8.40 36.19 0.81
C THR A 665 8.57 34.74 0.37
N GLU A 666 8.42 33.78 1.29
CA GLU A 666 8.58 32.35 1.02
C GLU A 666 7.51 31.84 0.03
N VAL A 667 6.27 32.35 0.09
CA VAL A 667 5.20 32.03 -0.86
C VAL A 667 5.50 32.57 -2.26
N GLU A 668 6.02 33.80 -2.37
CA GLU A 668 6.46 34.36 -3.65
C GLU A 668 7.57 33.49 -4.28
N GLU A 669 8.57 33.12 -3.48
CA GLU A 669 9.65 32.23 -3.91
C GLU A 669 9.14 30.83 -4.32
N LEU A 670 8.18 30.27 -3.58
CA LEU A 670 7.53 29.00 -3.91
C LEU A 670 6.84 29.08 -5.27
N ILE A 671 6.11 30.16 -5.53
CA ILE A 671 5.40 30.38 -6.81
C ILE A 671 6.39 30.49 -7.97
N ASP A 672 7.49 31.22 -7.78
CA ASP A 672 8.51 31.40 -8.81
C ASP A 672 9.29 30.10 -9.07
N ALA A 673 9.69 29.37 -8.02
CA ALA A 673 10.31 28.05 -8.15
C ALA A 673 9.41 27.09 -8.93
N ARG A 674 8.11 27.07 -8.61
CA ARG A 674 7.11 26.27 -9.34
C ARG A 674 6.97 26.71 -10.79
N ARG A 675 7.01 28.02 -11.08
CA ARG A 675 6.94 28.57 -12.45
C ARG A 675 8.13 28.10 -13.29
N VAL A 676 9.33 28.09 -12.71
CA VAL A 676 10.55 27.60 -13.36
C VAL A 676 10.48 26.09 -13.58
N ALA A 677 10.14 25.31 -12.55
CA ALA A 677 10.06 23.84 -12.63
C ALA A 677 9.04 23.37 -13.69
N ASN A 678 7.91 24.06 -13.85
CA ASN A 678 6.90 23.71 -14.85
C ASN A 678 7.34 23.89 -16.31
N ARG A 679 8.45 24.59 -16.56
CA ARG A 679 9.01 24.76 -17.92
C ARG A 679 9.99 23.64 -18.28
N ILE A 680 10.27 22.71 -17.37
CA ILE A 680 11.12 21.56 -17.63
C ILE A 680 10.30 20.55 -18.44
N ASP A 681 10.78 20.15 -19.63
CA ASP A 681 10.04 19.21 -20.49
C ASP A 681 10.18 17.76 -20.02
N CYS A 682 11.33 17.38 -19.46
CA CYS A 682 11.58 16.02 -18.97
C CYS A 682 10.87 15.79 -17.63
N GLU A 683 9.98 14.81 -17.55
CA GLU A 683 9.22 14.52 -16.31
C GLU A 683 10.11 14.10 -15.14
N ARG A 684 11.19 13.35 -15.40
CA ARG A 684 12.18 12.99 -14.36
C ARG A 684 12.83 14.23 -13.75
N GLU A 685 13.39 15.11 -14.57
CA GLU A 685 14.07 16.33 -14.11
C GLU A 685 13.09 17.29 -13.43
N LYS A 686 11.85 17.35 -13.93
CA LYS A 686 10.77 18.12 -13.31
C LYS A 686 10.45 17.58 -11.92
N ALA A 687 10.28 16.27 -11.77
CA ALA A 687 10.00 15.64 -10.48
C ALA A 687 11.12 15.87 -9.46
N ILE A 688 12.38 15.78 -9.89
CA ILE A 688 13.55 16.12 -9.07
C ILE A 688 13.52 17.60 -8.68
N ALA A 689 13.24 18.52 -9.60
CA ALA A 689 13.13 19.94 -9.29
C ALA A 689 12.04 20.23 -8.26
N TYR A 690 10.90 19.52 -8.31
CA TYR A 690 9.84 19.61 -7.30
C TYR A 690 10.28 19.07 -5.94
N HIS A 691 10.99 17.96 -5.91
CA HIS A 691 11.53 17.38 -4.69
C HIS A 691 12.58 18.32 -4.04
N ASP A 692 13.53 18.82 -4.82
CA ASP A 692 14.70 19.52 -4.29
C ASP A 692 14.42 21.00 -3.98
N ASN A 693 13.53 21.66 -4.73
CA ASN A 693 13.36 23.11 -4.65
C ASN A 693 11.95 23.57 -4.19
N ILE A 694 10.91 22.74 -4.38
CA ILE A 694 9.52 23.11 -4.04
C ILE A 694 9.11 22.51 -2.70
N ALA A 695 9.35 21.22 -2.46
CA ALA A 695 8.95 20.56 -1.22
C ALA A 695 9.58 21.20 0.05
N PRO A 696 10.88 21.55 0.09
CA PRO A 696 11.49 22.17 1.27
C PRO A 696 10.87 23.53 1.62
N LYS A 697 10.52 24.33 0.62
CA LYS A 697 9.87 25.64 0.82
C LYS A 697 8.51 25.54 1.49
N MET A 698 7.77 24.46 1.24
CA MET A 698 6.49 24.24 1.93
C MET A 698 6.67 24.00 3.43
N GLU A 699 7.74 23.31 3.83
CA GLU A 699 8.06 23.07 5.25
C GLU A 699 8.50 24.35 5.96
N GLU A 700 9.23 25.24 5.27
CA GLU A 700 9.59 26.57 5.78
C GLU A 700 8.34 27.43 6.04
N ILE A 701 7.43 27.51 5.05
CA ILE A 701 6.16 28.23 5.18
C ILE A 701 5.33 27.66 6.33
N ARG A 702 5.21 26.33 6.38
CA ARG A 702 4.49 25.64 7.44
C ARG A 702 5.03 26.01 8.82
N TYR A 703 6.35 26.01 8.99
CA TYR A 703 6.97 26.34 10.28
C TYR A 703 6.50 27.70 10.78
N GLN A 704 6.44 28.71 9.91
CA GLN A 704 5.96 30.04 10.29
C GLN A 704 4.47 30.04 10.65
N ILE A 705 3.64 29.34 9.88
CA ILE A 705 2.19 29.21 10.12
C ILE A 705 1.92 28.54 11.47
N ASP A 706 2.61 27.43 11.76
CA ASP A 706 2.43 26.68 13.01
C ASP A 706 2.83 27.52 14.23
N LYS A 707 3.81 28.44 14.09
CA LYS A 707 4.14 29.41 15.14
C LYS A 707 3.12 30.54 15.27
N LEU A 708 2.52 30.99 14.16
CA LEU A 708 1.41 31.94 14.22
C LEU A 708 0.19 31.34 14.93
N GLU A 709 -0.13 30.06 14.70
CA GLU A 709 -1.26 29.37 15.35
C GLU A 709 -1.21 29.43 16.89
N LEU A 710 0.00 29.41 17.46
CA LEU A 710 0.23 29.48 18.91
C LEU A 710 0.00 30.88 19.51
N ILE A 711 0.10 31.91 18.68
CA ILE A 711 0.13 33.31 19.14
C ILE A 711 -1.20 34.01 18.83
N VAL A 712 -1.80 33.69 17.68
CA VAL A 712 -3.08 34.23 17.26
C VAL A 712 -4.20 33.68 18.14
N ALA A 713 -5.15 34.55 18.52
CA ALA A 713 -6.29 34.16 19.33
C ALA A 713 -7.09 33.01 18.69
N ASP A 714 -7.41 31.97 19.48
CA ASP A 714 -8.08 30.75 19.00
C ASP A 714 -9.44 31.03 18.35
N GLU A 715 -10.15 32.05 18.83
CA GLU A 715 -11.45 32.48 18.32
C GLU A 715 -11.40 33.00 16.86
N LEU A 716 -10.25 33.54 16.46
CA LEU A 716 -10.03 34.09 15.13
C LEU A 716 -9.50 33.04 14.15
N TRP A 717 -8.86 31.99 14.66
CA TRP A 717 -8.25 30.97 13.82
C TRP A 717 -9.31 30.13 13.10
N THR A 718 -9.24 30.13 11.76
CA THR A 718 -10.31 29.65 10.88
C THR A 718 -10.26 28.15 10.57
N LEU A 719 -9.10 27.52 10.72
CA LEU A 719 -8.92 26.10 10.43
C LEU A 719 -9.08 25.25 11.70
N PRO A 720 -9.80 24.11 11.66
CA PRO A 720 -9.78 23.15 12.76
C PRO A 720 -8.37 22.77 13.17
N LYS A 721 -8.09 22.88 14.47
CA LYS A 721 -6.76 22.56 15.03
C LYS A 721 -6.58 21.06 15.19
N PHE A 722 -5.33 20.58 15.32
CA PHE A 722 -5.08 19.13 15.49
C PHE A 722 -5.80 18.56 16.72
N ARG A 723 -5.87 19.32 17.81
CA ARG A 723 -6.63 18.94 19.02
C ARG A 723 -8.13 18.69 18.75
N GLU A 724 -8.70 19.29 17.70
CA GLU A 724 -10.09 19.09 17.29
C GLU A 724 -10.18 17.88 16.35
N LEU A 725 -9.30 17.80 15.35
CA LEU A 725 -9.29 16.73 14.35
C LEU A 725 -9.00 15.33 14.94
N MET A 726 -8.21 15.26 16.01
CA MET A 726 -7.74 14.00 16.60
C MET A 726 -8.61 13.47 17.75
N PHE A 727 -9.34 14.36 18.43
CA PHE A 727 -10.04 14.02 19.68
C PHE A 727 -11.54 14.28 19.66
N ILE A 728 -12.04 15.12 18.73
CA ILE A 728 -13.49 15.32 18.58
C ILE A 728 -14.01 14.27 17.60
N ARG A 729 -15.03 13.53 18.06
CA ARG A 729 -15.60 12.40 17.34
C ARG A 729 -17.10 12.39 17.52
#